data_AF-A0A562VE95-F1
#
_entry.id   AF-A0A562VE95-F1
#
_cell.length_a   1.000
_cell.length_b   1.000
_cell.length_c   1.000
_cell.angle_alpha   90.00
_cell.angle_beta   90.00
_cell.angle_gamma   90.00
#
_symmetry.space_group_name_H-M   'P 1'
#
loop_
_entity.id
_entity.type
_entity.pdbx_description
1 polymer ?
#
loop_
_entity_poly.entity_id
_entity_poly.type
_entity_poly.pdbx_seq_one_letter_code
_entity_poly.pdbx_strand_id
1 'polypeptide(L)'
;MSAPDKSPAFDSIVVAAGTTCADAIAEAGLPTTGPRAIVVVRDEQGGLRDLSWAPEAPAEVEPVPMDSPDGLNVLRHSCAHVLAQAVQDLYPQARLGIGPPIRDGFYYDFDVETPFQPEDLKKLEKRMQEIVKSGQRFSRRDYESRDEARRELADEPYKLLLVDVKGDVEDPEVMEVGGGGLTVYDNVDGKTGERVWGDLCRGPHLPSTRMIPAFKLMRSAAAYWMGSEKNPQLQRIYGTAWPSRDAQKEYLHLLEEAAKRDHRKLGAQLDLFSFPEVLGSGLPVFHPKGAIVRHIMESYLRERQAEAGYQVVNTPHLTKGALFETSGHLPYYADSMFPPMQMEGADYYVKSMNCPMHNLIFASRGRSYRELPLRLSEFGTVYRYEKSGVVHGLTRVRGMTQDDAHIYCTKEQMTGEIKELLAFVLRLLRDYGLDDFYLELSTRDDSPKFMGDEAQWEEATAALREAAEESGLELIPDPGGAAFYGPKISVQAKDAIGRSWQMSTIQLDFNQPARFGLEYSADDGTRRQPVMIHRALFGSIERFFGVLTEHYAGAFPAWLAPVQAVGIPIRDENVPYLTDFFAQLTDHGIRGEVDVSDDRMQKKVRNAQLQKIPFMVLAGDTDQADQTVSFRYRDGSQRNGVPVGEAVRHVVDVVRSRTNVGPSAA
;
A
#
# COMPACT_ATOMS: atom_id res chain seq x y z
N MET A 1 -0.57 2.60 7.70
CA MET A 1 -1.09 3.46 8.79
C MET A 1 -1.67 2.50 9.77
N SER A 2 -1.27 2.66 11.03
CA SER A 2 -1.28 1.70 12.14
C SER A 2 -2.31 0.58 12.02
N ALA A 3 -1.86 -0.66 12.32
CA ALA A 3 -2.77 -1.70 12.77
C ALA A 3 -3.78 -1.08 13.75
N PRO A 4 -5.05 -1.48 13.72
CA PRO A 4 -6.07 -0.87 14.56
C PRO A 4 -5.56 -0.87 15.99
N ASP A 5 -5.37 0.34 16.53
CA ASP A 5 -5.04 0.52 17.93
C ASP A 5 -6.13 -0.26 18.68
N LYS A 6 -5.74 -1.31 19.41
CA LYS A 6 -6.69 -2.14 20.15
C LYS A 6 -7.19 -1.28 21.30
N SER A 7 -8.14 -0.39 21.01
CA SER A 7 -8.95 0.27 22.02
C SER A 7 -9.41 -0.83 22.97
N PRO A 8 -9.20 -0.70 24.29
CA PRO A 8 -9.58 -1.75 25.23
C PRO A 8 -11.06 -2.07 25.03
N ALA A 9 -11.34 -3.33 24.71
CA ALA A 9 -12.69 -3.84 24.51
C ALA A 9 -13.48 -3.66 25.81
N PHE A 10 -14.76 -3.34 25.69
CA PHE A 10 -15.66 -3.36 26.83
C PHE A 10 -16.04 -4.81 27.14
N ASP A 11 -16.28 -5.11 28.41
CA ASP A 11 -16.83 -6.40 28.79
C ASP A 11 -18.21 -6.58 28.16
N SER A 12 -18.50 -7.83 27.77
CA SER A 12 -19.80 -8.21 27.22
C SER A 12 -20.91 -7.99 28.27
N ILE A 13 -22.10 -7.64 27.81
CA ILE A 13 -23.28 -7.44 28.65
C ILE A 13 -24.41 -8.38 28.24
N VAL A 14 -25.29 -8.70 29.18
CA VAL A 14 -26.49 -9.49 28.90
C VAL A 14 -27.67 -8.55 28.68
N VAL A 15 -28.27 -8.61 27.48
CA VAL A 15 -29.48 -7.85 27.14
C VAL A 15 -30.68 -8.75 27.41
N ALA A 16 -31.59 -8.30 28.28
CA ALA A 16 -32.81 -9.04 28.58
C ALA A 16 -33.76 -9.07 27.37
N ALA A 17 -34.57 -10.14 27.28
CA ALA A 17 -35.56 -10.27 26.22
C ALA A 17 -36.53 -9.07 26.19
N GLY A 18 -36.70 -8.46 25.01
CA GLY A 18 -37.58 -7.32 24.81
C GLY A 18 -37.01 -5.95 25.26
N THR A 19 -35.83 -5.90 25.87
CA THR A 19 -35.12 -4.65 26.18
C THR A 19 -34.25 -4.25 24.99
N THR A 20 -34.26 -2.98 24.60
CA THR A 20 -33.38 -2.52 23.52
C THR A 20 -31.92 -2.55 23.97
N CYS A 21 -31.00 -2.81 23.04
CA CYS A 21 -29.58 -2.71 23.34
C CYS A 21 -29.20 -1.29 23.81
N ALA A 22 -29.86 -0.24 23.32
CA ALA A 22 -29.67 1.13 23.79
C ALA A 22 -29.94 1.28 25.30
N ASP A 23 -31.05 0.71 25.79
CA ASP A 23 -31.42 0.77 27.21
C ASP A 23 -30.45 -0.04 28.07
N ALA A 24 -30.06 -1.24 27.62
CA ALA A 24 -29.11 -2.09 28.33
C ALA A 24 -27.72 -1.45 28.44
N ILE A 25 -27.24 -0.79 27.37
CA ILE A 25 -25.99 -0.02 27.37
C ILE A 25 -26.05 1.15 28.36
N ALA A 26 -27.18 1.86 28.41
CA ALA A 26 -27.38 2.97 29.34
C ALA A 26 -27.44 2.48 30.81
N GLU A 27 -28.13 1.38 31.07
CA GLU A 27 -28.21 0.75 32.40
C GLU A 27 -26.84 0.25 32.89
N ALA A 28 -26.03 -0.30 31.98
CA ALA A 28 -24.66 -0.72 32.25
C ALA A 28 -23.68 0.45 32.51
N GLY A 29 -24.12 1.71 32.34
CA GLY A 29 -23.29 2.90 32.54
C GLY A 29 -22.19 3.06 31.48
N LEU A 30 -22.34 2.40 30.33
CA LEU A 30 -21.38 2.46 29.24
C LEU A 30 -21.48 3.80 28.49
N PRO A 31 -20.40 4.25 27.82
CA PRO A 31 -20.40 5.56 27.16
C PRO A 31 -21.46 5.64 26.05
N THR A 32 -22.34 6.63 26.11
CA THR A 32 -23.35 6.93 25.07
C THR A 32 -23.03 8.16 24.24
N THR A 33 -21.97 8.89 24.60
CA THR A 33 -21.53 10.11 23.92
C THR A 33 -20.01 10.16 23.78
N GLY A 34 -19.54 11.02 22.87
CA GLY A 34 -18.12 11.19 22.58
C GLY A 34 -17.53 10.12 21.66
N PRO A 35 -16.20 10.13 21.45
CA PRO A 35 -15.53 9.27 20.47
C PRO A 35 -15.63 7.78 20.77
N ARG A 36 -15.86 7.42 22.04
CA ARG A 36 -16.02 6.05 22.52
C ARG A 36 -17.47 5.66 22.80
N ALA A 37 -18.44 6.46 22.33
CA ALA A 37 -19.84 6.11 22.45
C ALA A 37 -20.08 4.72 21.83
N ILE A 38 -20.81 3.86 22.53
CA ILE A 38 -21.30 2.62 21.96
C ILE A 38 -22.31 2.97 20.88
N VAL A 39 -22.11 2.44 19.68
CA VAL A 39 -22.93 2.77 18.50
C VAL A 39 -23.69 1.59 17.95
N VAL A 40 -23.20 0.37 18.17
CA VAL A 40 -23.82 -0.91 17.84
C VAL A 40 -23.38 -1.95 18.88
N VAL A 41 -24.00 -3.13 18.84
CA VAL A 41 -23.52 -4.30 19.60
C VAL A 41 -23.21 -5.45 18.65
N ARG A 42 -22.32 -6.36 19.07
CA ARG A 42 -22.09 -7.63 18.36
C ARG A 42 -22.84 -8.75 19.08
N ASP A 43 -23.59 -9.54 18.31
CA ASP A 43 -24.25 -10.74 18.85
C ASP A 43 -23.29 -11.94 18.96
N GLU A 44 -23.76 -13.03 19.58
CA GLU A 44 -23.01 -14.27 19.79
C GLU A 44 -22.54 -14.94 18.49
N GLN A 45 -23.18 -14.62 17.35
CA GLN A 45 -22.82 -15.13 16.03
C GLN A 45 -21.79 -14.24 15.33
N GLY A 46 -21.35 -13.16 15.98
CA GLY A 46 -20.39 -12.19 15.46
C GLY A 46 -21.03 -11.07 14.62
N GLY A 47 -22.34 -11.06 14.46
CA GLY A 47 -23.08 -10.09 13.65
C GLY A 47 -23.29 -8.77 14.39
N LEU A 48 -23.09 -7.65 13.70
CA LEU A 48 -23.38 -6.32 14.26
C LEU A 48 -24.89 -6.03 14.23
N ARG A 49 -25.42 -5.48 15.32
CA ARG A 49 -26.84 -5.14 15.52
C ARG A 49 -26.98 -3.68 15.93
N ASP A 50 -28.01 -3.01 15.41
CA ASP A 50 -28.38 -1.64 15.84
C ASP A 50 -28.68 -1.60 17.33
N LEU A 51 -28.47 -0.45 17.97
CA LEU A 51 -28.88 -0.27 19.36
C LEU A 51 -30.41 -0.31 19.58
N SER A 52 -31.20 -0.16 18.51
CA SER A 52 -32.65 -0.35 18.57
C SER A 52 -33.07 -1.82 18.54
N TRP A 53 -32.15 -2.76 18.32
CA TRP A 53 -32.45 -4.18 18.38
C TRP A 53 -32.83 -4.59 19.80
N ALA A 54 -33.91 -5.35 19.93
CA ALA A 54 -34.35 -5.96 21.17
C ALA A 54 -34.42 -7.49 20.92
N PRO A 55 -33.58 -8.29 21.60
CA PRO A 55 -33.56 -9.73 21.36
C PRO A 55 -34.83 -10.40 21.92
N GLU A 56 -35.30 -11.47 21.27
CA GLU A 56 -36.49 -12.22 21.72
C GLU A 56 -36.22 -13.09 22.95
N ALA A 57 -34.94 -13.43 23.18
CA ALA A 57 -34.44 -14.16 24.34
C ALA A 57 -33.26 -13.38 24.93
N PRO A 58 -32.88 -13.61 26.21
CA PRO A 58 -31.67 -13.01 26.75
C PRO A 58 -30.45 -13.35 25.87
N ALA A 59 -29.67 -12.34 25.50
CA ALA A 59 -28.52 -12.49 24.62
C ALA A 59 -27.29 -11.82 25.23
N GLU A 60 -26.15 -12.49 25.19
CA GLU A 60 -24.87 -11.86 25.49
C GLU A 60 -24.39 -11.07 24.28
N VAL A 61 -24.02 -9.80 24.47
CA VAL A 61 -23.60 -8.92 23.39
C VAL A 61 -22.32 -8.16 23.76
N GLU A 62 -21.46 -7.95 22.77
CA GLU A 62 -20.26 -7.13 22.90
C GLU A 62 -20.58 -5.67 22.53
N PRO A 63 -20.37 -4.69 23.43
CA PRO A 63 -20.52 -3.28 23.10
C PRO A 63 -19.43 -2.80 22.14
N VAL A 64 -19.82 -2.24 20.98
CA VAL A 64 -18.88 -1.76 19.97
C VAL A 64 -18.78 -0.23 20.00
N PRO A 65 -17.62 0.34 20.40
CA PRO A 65 -17.44 1.79 20.44
C PRO A 65 -17.18 2.39 19.05
N MET A 66 -17.57 3.65 18.86
CA MET A 66 -17.45 4.36 17.58
C MET A 66 -16.02 4.46 17.03
N ASP A 67 -15.00 4.50 17.89
CA ASP A 67 -13.59 4.58 17.50
C ASP A 67 -12.95 3.21 17.19
N SER A 68 -13.68 2.11 17.37
CA SER A 68 -13.25 0.78 16.91
C SER A 68 -13.35 0.66 15.37
N PRO A 69 -12.65 -0.30 14.74
CA PRO A 69 -12.77 -0.53 13.29
C PRO A 69 -14.21 -0.73 12.80
N ASP A 70 -15.00 -1.53 13.52
CA ASP A 70 -16.40 -1.78 13.19
C ASP A 70 -17.28 -0.55 13.47
N GLY A 71 -17.04 0.15 14.58
CA GLY A 71 -17.74 1.41 14.87
C GLY A 71 -17.48 2.50 13.83
N LEU A 72 -16.25 2.61 13.31
CA LEU A 72 -15.89 3.52 12.23
C LEU A 72 -16.61 3.15 10.93
N ASN A 73 -16.72 1.85 10.60
CA ASN A 73 -17.48 1.40 9.43
C ASN A 73 -18.95 1.80 9.54
N VAL A 74 -19.58 1.63 10.71
CA VAL A 74 -20.98 2.06 10.95
C VAL A 74 -21.13 3.57 10.85
N LEU A 75 -20.20 4.35 11.43
CA LEU A 75 -20.17 5.80 11.33
C LEU A 75 -20.11 6.25 9.85
N ARG A 76 -19.21 5.65 9.07
CA ARG A 76 -18.98 5.99 7.66
C ARG A 76 -20.17 5.59 6.79
N HIS A 77 -20.74 4.42 7.02
CA HIS A 77 -21.93 3.95 6.34
C HIS A 77 -23.14 4.86 6.62
N SER A 78 -23.33 5.27 7.88
CA SER A 78 -24.35 6.26 8.25
C SER A 78 -24.12 7.63 7.62
N CYS A 79 -22.86 8.04 7.46
CA CYS A 79 -22.52 9.28 6.76
C CYS A 79 -22.78 9.18 5.24
N ALA A 80 -22.60 7.99 4.64
CA ALA A 80 -22.96 7.72 3.25
C ALA A 80 -24.46 7.89 3.00
N HIS A 81 -25.32 7.42 3.91
CA HIS A 81 -26.78 7.66 3.84
C HIS A 81 -27.14 9.13 3.95
N VAL A 82 -26.48 9.88 4.84
CA VAL A 82 -26.69 11.34 4.94
C VAL A 82 -26.26 12.05 3.65
N LEU A 83 -25.20 11.58 2.98
CA LEU A 83 -24.82 12.06 1.66
C LEU A 83 -25.89 11.74 0.61
N ALA A 84 -26.41 10.52 0.57
CA ALA A 84 -27.45 10.11 -0.38
C ALA A 84 -28.72 10.95 -0.25
N GLN A 85 -29.20 11.15 0.99
CA GLN A 85 -30.31 12.06 1.28
C GLN A 85 -29.98 13.50 0.82
N ALA A 86 -28.78 14.02 1.15
CA ALA A 86 -28.39 15.37 0.74
C ALA A 86 -28.35 15.55 -0.79
N VAL A 87 -27.94 14.51 -1.52
CA VAL A 87 -27.96 14.50 -2.99
C VAL A 87 -29.40 14.55 -3.48
N GLN A 88 -30.30 13.70 -3.00
CA GLN A 88 -31.69 13.70 -3.46
C GLN A 88 -32.48 14.96 -3.05
N ASP A 89 -32.14 15.57 -1.92
CA ASP A 89 -32.71 16.86 -1.51
C ASP A 89 -32.36 18.00 -2.49
N LEU A 90 -31.14 18.01 -3.03
CA LEU A 90 -30.67 19.06 -3.95
C LEU A 90 -30.85 18.70 -5.43
N TYR A 91 -30.88 17.40 -5.74
CA TYR A 91 -30.98 16.82 -7.08
C TYR A 91 -32.00 15.67 -7.07
N PRO A 92 -33.31 15.95 -7.05
CA PRO A 92 -34.36 14.93 -6.90
C PRO A 92 -34.41 13.87 -8.02
N GLN A 93 -33.80 14.16 -9.16
CA GLN A 93 -33.67 13.24 -10.30
C GLN A 93 -32.52 12.22 -10.13
N ALA A 94 -31.63 12.41 -9.16
CA ALA A 94 -30.51 11.51 -8.92
C ALA A 94 -31.02 10.13 -8.48
N ARG A 95 -30.48 9.07 -9.09
CA ARG A 95 -30.76 7.67 -8.69
C ARG A 95 -29.61 7.10 -7.89
N LEU A 96 -29.95 6.32 -6.86
CA LEU A 96 -29.02 5.78 -5.89
C LEU A 96 -28.43 4.46 -6.41
N GLY A 97 -27.10 4.40 -6.45
CA GLY A 97 -26.34 3.17 -6.66
C GLY A 97 -25.97 2.50 -5.33
N ILE A 98 -24.68 2.18 -5.17
CA ILE A 98 -24.11 1.57 -3.97
C ILE A 98 -23.34 2.57 -3.11
N GLY A 99 -23.35 2.39 -1.79
CA GLY A 99 -22.74 3.31 -0.83
C GLY A 99 -21.99 2.68 0.34
N PRO A 100 -20.95 1.85 0.12
CA PRO A 100 -20.27 1.15 1.20
C PRO A 100 -19.30 2.07 1.98
N PRO A 101 -19.05 1.76 3.26
CA PRO A 101 -17.89 2.28 3.96
C PRO A 101 -16.61 1.72 3.33
N ILE A 102 -15.52 2.48 3.41
CA ILE A 102 -14.17 2.06 3.03
C ILE A 102 -13.21 2.37 4.19
N ARG A 103 -12.00 1.79 4.15
CA ARG A 103 -11.02 1.85 5.26
C ARG A 103 -10.81 3.23 5.89
N ASP A 104 -10.82 4.29 5.09
CA ASP A 104 -10.58 5.67 5.56
C ASP A 104 -11.77 6.63 5.27
N GLY A 105 -12.94 6.10 4.96
CA GLY A 105 -14.09 6.92 4.60
C GLY A 105 -15.28 6.14 4.04
N PHE A 106 -15.95 6.70 3.05
CA PHE A 106 -17.06 6.08 2.35
C PHE A 106 -17.12 6.63 0.92
N TYR A 107 -17.89 5.98 0.06
CA TYR A 107 -18.34 6.59 -1.17
C TYR A 107 -19.82 6.32 -1.37
N TYR A 108 -20.43 7.03 -2.32
CA TYR A 108 -21.76 6.71 -2.82
C TYR A 108 -21.83 6.99 -4.32
N ASP A 109 -22.38 6.05 -5.08
CA ASP A 109 -22.58 6.15 -6.52
C ASP A 109 -23.97 6.71 -6.87
N PHE A 110 -23.99 7.66 -7.80
CA PHE A 110 -25.22 8.31 -8.25
C PHE A 110 -25.32 8.28 -9.78
N ASP A 111 -26.50 7.95 -10.28
CA ASP A 111 -26.85 8.24 -11.67
C ASP A 111 -27.41 9.65 -11.74
N VAL A 112 -26.69 10.52 -12.45
CA VAL A 112 -27.02 11.93 -12.63
C VAL A 112 -26.69 12.34 -14.05
N GLU A 113 -27.57 13.16 -14.63
CA GLU A 113 -27.36 13.69 -16.00
C GLU A 113 -26.14 14.60 -16.08
N THR A 114 -25.91 15.43 -15.05
CA THR A 114 -24.78 16.36 -14.98
C THR A 114 -23.78 15.92 -13.91
N PRO A 115 -22.52 15.63 -14.26
CA PRO A 115 -21.48 15.25 -13.31
C PRO A 115 -21.20 16.31 -12.25
N PHE A 116 -21.04 15.87 -10.99
CA PHE A 116 -20.76 16.76 -9.86
C PHE A 116 -19.41 17.48 -9.99
N GLN A 117 -19.44 18.79 -9.79
CA GLN A 117 -18.25 19.65 -9.77
C GLN A 117 -17.79 19.93 -8.32
N PRO A 118 -16.54 20.41 -8.11
CA PRO A 118 -16.04 20.75 -6.77
C PRO A 118 -16.94 21.73 -5.99
N GLU A 119 -17.63 22.62 -6.68
CA GLU A 119 -18.60 23.57 -6.11
C GLU A 119 -19.85 22.88 -5.58
N ASP A 120 -20.27 21.77 -6.20
CA ASP A 120 -21.43 21.00 -5.77
C ASP A 120 -21.13 20.22 -4.49
N LEU A 121 -19.89 19.74 -4.32
CA LEU A 121 -19.46 19.12 -3.07
C LEU A 121 -19.62 20.07 -1.88
N LYS A 122 -19.32 21.37 -2.05
CA LYS A 122 -19.52 22.37 -0.98
C LYS A 122 -21.00 22.56 -0.63
N LYS A 123 -21.90 22.51 -1.63
CA LYS A 123 -23.36 22.61 -1.41
C LYS A 123 -23.87 21.35 -0.69
N LEU A 124 -23.42 20.18 -1.13
CA LEU A 124 -23.76 18.89 -0.53
C LEU A 124 -23.28 18.80 0.91
N GLU A 125 -22.03 19.17 1.20
CA GLU A 125 -21.51 19.22 2.58
C GLU A 125 -22.38 20.11 3.48
N LYS A 126 -22.79 21.29 3.00
CA LYS A 126 -23.68 22.18 3.74
C LYS A 126 -25.02 21.50 4.02
N ARG A 127 -25.62 20.83 3.03
CA ARG A 127 -26.88 20.12 3.21
C ARG A 127 -26.76 18.94 4.17
N MET A 128 -25.69 18.15 4.08
CA MET A 128 -25.38 17.09 5.04
C MET A 128 -25.27 17.63 6.47
N GLN A 129 -24.65 18.80 6.67
CA GLN A 129 -24.55 19.42 7.99
C GLN A 129 -25.93 19.82 8.54
N GLU A 130 -26.85 20.26 7.69
CA GLU A 130 -28.24 20.55 8.08
C GLU A 130 -28.97 19.27 8.51
N ILE A 131 -28.82 18.17 7.77
CA ILE A 131 -29.38 16.86 8.11
C ILE A 131 -28.82 16.34 9.45
N VAL A 132 -27.50 16.42 9.66
CA VAL A 132 -26.86 16.06 10.95
C VAL A 132 -27.39 16.93 12.10
N LYS A 133 -27.57 18.24 11.87
CA LYS A 133 -28.10 19.14 12.90
C LYS A 133 -29.56 18.84 13.23
N SER A 134 -30.35 18.38 12.27
CA SER A 134 -31.76 18.02 12.48
C SER A 134 -31.95 16.82 13.41
N GLY A 135 -30.94 15.95 13.52
CA GLY A 135 -30.96 14.81 14.43
C GLY A 135 -32.02 13.76 14.08
N GLN A 136 -32.20 13.48 12.79
CA GLN A 136 -33.05 12.39 12.31
C GLN A 136 -32.58 11.06 12.92
N ARG A 137 -33.53 10.19 13.29
CA ARG A 137 -33.26 8.84 13.77
C ARG A 137 -33.15 7.90 12.59
N PHE A 138 -32.17 7.01 12.59
CA PHE A 138 -32.13 5.92 11.63
C PHE A 138 -33.05 4.79 12.14
N SER A 139 -34.02 4.40 11.33
CA SER A 139 -35.03 3.40 11.68
C SER A 139 -35.00 2.25 10.69
N ARG A 140 -34.57 1.08 11.15
CA ARG A 140 -34.58 -0.15 10.36
C ARG A 140 -36.01 -0.68 10.22
N ARG A 141 -36.39 -1.09 9.01
CA ARG A 141 -37.65 -1.77 8.72
C ARG A 141 -37.40 -2.92 7.75
N ASP A 142 -38.00 -4.08 8.02
CA ASP A 142 -38.00 -5.22 7.11
C ASP A 142 -39.11 -5.06 6.07
N TYR A 143 -38.83 -5.40 4.81
CA TYR A 143 -39.87 -5.56 3.80
C TYR A 143 -40.59 -6.90 4.00
N GLU A 144 -41.92 -6.89 3.95
CA GLU A 144 -42.73 -8.10 4.04
C GLU A 144 -42.54 -9.00 2.83
N SER A 145 -42.21 -8.41 1.67
CA SER A 145 -41.97 -9.14 0.43
C SER A 145 -41.12 -8.36 -0.57
N ARG A 146 -40.54 -9.08 -1.55
CA ARG A 146 -39.87 -8.45 -2.70
C ARG A 146 -40.78 -7.54 -3.50
N ASP A 147 -42.07 -7.86 -3.60
CA ASP A 147 -43.03 -7.04 -4.35
C ASP A 147 -43.40 -5.75 -3.62
N GLU A 148 -43.29 -5.72 -2.30
CA GLU A 148 -43.34 -4.47 -1.54
C GLU A 148 -42.10 -3.61 -1.82
N ALA A 149 -40.90 -4.20 -1.71
CA ALA A 149 -39.65 -3.50 -1.99
C ALA A 149 -39.63 -2.92 -3.41
N ARG A 150 -40.06 -3.68 -4.42
CA ARG A 150 -40.16 -3.21 -5.82
C ARG A 150 -41.14 -2.06 -6.01
N ARG A 151 -42.24 -2.04 -5.26
CA ARG A 151 -43.22 -0.93 -5.32
C ARG A 151 -42.67 0.34 -4.69
N GLU A 152 -41.97 0.22 -3.55
CA GLU A 152 -41.39 1.37 -2.86
C GLU A 152 -40.18 1.94 -3.61
N LEU A 153 -39.38 1.08 -4.25
CA LEU A 153 -38.15 1.43 -4.96
C LEU A 153 -38.37 1.59 -6.49
N ALA A 154 -39.61 1.78 -6.94
CA ALA A 154 -39.95 1.80 -8.37
C ALA A 154 -39.18 2.87 -9.16
N ASP A 155 -38.85 3.99 -8.51
CA ASP A 155 -38.08 5.08 -9.09
C ASP A 155 -36.55 4.91 -8.97
N GLU A 156 -36.07 3.85 -8.31
CA GLU A 156 -34.65 3.57 -8.05
C GLU A 156 -34.16 2.34 -8.84
N PRO A 157 -33.83 2.49 -10.14
CA PRO A 157 -33.56 1.36 -11.03
C PRO A 157 -32.40 0.46 -10.57
N TYR A 158 -31.35 1.06 -10.00
CA TYR A 158 -30.19 0.30 -9.51
C TYR A 158 -30.51 -0.49 -8.24
N LYS A 159 -31.34 0.05 -7.35
CA LYS A 159 -31.81 -0.68 -6.15
C LYS A 159 -32.72 -1.84 -6.52
N LEU A 160 -33.56 -1.69 -7.55
CA LEU A 160 -34.37 -2.79 -8.08
C LEU A 160 -33.51 -3.96 -8.59
N LEU A 161 -32.39 -3.67 -9.27
CA LEU A 161 -31.45 -4.72 -9.70
C LEU A 161 -30.92 -5.50 -8.50
N LEU A 162 -30.63 -4.84 -7.38
CA LEU A 162 -30.14 -5.48 -6.15
C LEU A 162 -31.22 -6.35 -5.49
N VAL A 163 -32.48 -5.92 -5.49
CA VAL A 163 -33.63 -6.73 -5.01
C VAL A 163 -33.77 -8.05 -5.78
N ASP A 164 -33.44 -8.03 -7.08
CA ASP A 164 -33.56 -9.19 -7.97
C ASP A 164 -32.34 -10.12 -7.94
N VAL A 165 -31.18 -9.64 -7.53
CA VAL A 165 -30.00 -10.48 -7.27
C VAL A 165 -30.34 -11.45 -6.14
N LYS A 166 -30.22 -12.76 -6.40
CA LYS A 166 -30.42 -13.79 -5.37
C LYS A 166 -29.55 -13.43 -4.17
N GLY A 167 -30.08 -13.56 -2.95
CA GLY A 167 -29.38 -13.27 -1.69
C GLY A 167 -28.17 -14.18 -1.39
N ASP A 168 -27.52 -14.69 -2.43
CA ASP A 168 -26.31 -15.52 -2.44
C ASP A 168 -25.05 -14.69 -2.75
N VAL A 169 -25.17 -13.37 -2.97
CA VAL A 169 -24.00 -12.49 -3.18
C VAL A 169 -23.57 -11.92 -1.84
N GLU A 170 -22.62 -12.59 -1.20
CA GLU A 170 -21.83 -12.03 -0.09
C GLU A 170 -20.67 -11.22 -0.67
N ASP A 171 -20.97 -10.05 -1.25
CA ASP A 171 -19.96 -9.08 -1.69
C ASP A 171 -19.86 -7.95 -0.66
N PRO A 172 -18.71 -7.73 0.01
CA PRO A 172 -18.53 -6.63 0.96
C PRO A 172 -18.77 -5.23 0.38
N GLU A 173 -18.72 -5.07 -0.96
CA GLU A 173 -19.05 -3.80 -1.63
C GLU A 173 -20.56 -3.55 -1.77
N VAL A 174 -21.40 -4.58 -1.55
CA VAL A 174 -22.87 -4.52 -1.64
C VAL A 174 -23.47 -4.71 -0.24
N MET A 175 -23.72 -3.61 0.45
CA MET A 175 -24.32 -3.60 1.80
C MET A 175 -25.86 -3.55 1.75
N GLU A 176 -26.43 -3.46 0.55
CA GLU A 176 -27.85 -3.26 0.31
C GLU A 176 -28.67 -4.56 0.38
N VAL A 177 -28.06 -5.74 0.13
CA VAL A 177 -28.74 -7.04 0.12
C VAL A 177 -27.85 -8.17 0.68
N GLY A 178 -28.44 -9.16 1.36
CA GLY A 178 -27.74 -10.34 1.90
C GLY A 178 -28.70 -11.35 2.55
N GLY A 179 -28.24 -12.57 2.85
CA GLY A 179 -29.04 -13.76 3.22
C GLY A 179 -30.00 -13.67 4.44
N GLY A 180 -30.14 -12.51 5.08
CA GLY A 180 -30.99 -12.27 6.25
C GLY A 180 -32.32 -11.54 5.99
N GLY A 181 -32.72 -11.31 4.73
CA GLY A 181 -33.94 -10.58 4.35
C GLY A 181 -33.68 -9.25 3.66
N LEU A 182 -34.73 -8.61 3.12
CA LEU A 182 -34.65 -7.30 2.46
C LEU A 182 -35.07 -6.21 3.46
N THR A 183 -34.17 -5.28 3.76
CA THR A 183 -34.43 -4.20 4.72
C THR A 183 -34.20 -2.83 4.13
N VAL A 184 -34.89 -1.84 4.71
CA VAL A 184 -34.76 -0.41 4.41
C VAL A 184 -34.43 0.33 5.69
N TYR A 185 -33.62 1.38 5.56
CA TYR A 185 -33.41 2.33 6.64
C TYR A 185 -34.10 3.64 6.31
N ASP A 186 -35.01 4.01 7.19
CA ASP A 186 -35.74 5.27 7.13
C ASP A 186 -35.05 6.31 8.03
N ASN A 187 -34.75 7.48 7.47
CA ASN A 187 -34.41 8.64 8.26
C ASN A 187 -35.71 9.29 8.73
N VAL A 188 -35.97 9.20 10.03
CA VAL A 188 -37.20 9.65 10.67
C VAL A 188 -36.94 10.94 11.44
N ASP A 189 -37.82 11.94 11.29
CA ASP A 189 -37.72 13.17 12.06
C ASP A 189 -37.83 12.87 13.56
N GLY A 190 -36.83 13.31 14.34
CA GLY A 190 -36.73 13.00 15.76
C GLY A 190 -37.88 13.58 16.59
N LYS A 191 -38.55 14.64 16.13
CA LYS A 191 -39.64 15.33 16.82
C LYS A 191 -41.02 14.85 16.39
N THR A 192 -41.26 14.69 15.09
CA THR A 192 -42.58 14.32 14.56
C THR A 192 -42.77 12.81 14.44
N GLY A 193 -41.68 12.05 14.29
CA GLY A 193 -41.74 10.63 13.99
C GLY A 193 -42.11 10.31 12.54
N GLU A 194 -42.16 11.33 11.66
CA GLU A 194 -42.45 11.14 10.25
C GLU A 194 -41.20 10.72 9.47
N ARG A 195 -41.40 9.84 8.48
CA ARG A 195 -40.35 9.45 7.54
C ARG A 195 -39.99 10.62 6.64
N VAL A 196 -38.71 11.01 6.64
CA VAL A 196 -38.15 12.09 5.80
C VAL A 196 -37.53 11.53 4.52
N TRP A 197 -36.82 10.41 4.63
CA TRP A 197 -36.11 9.76 3.53
C TRP A 197 -35.92 8.27 3.87
N GLY A 198 -35.61 7.43 2.89
CA GLY A 198 -35.15 6.07 3.17
C GLY A 198 -34.45 5.41 2.00
N ASP A 199 -33.69 4.36 2.29
CA ASP A 199 -32.84 3.66 1.33
C ASP A 199 -32.70 2.17 1.65
N LEU A 200 -32.61 1.36 0.59
CA LEU A 200 -32.42 -0.08 0.68
C LEU A 200 -31.04 -0.35 1.26
N CYS A 201 -31.01 -0.94 2.46
CA CYS A 201 -29.79 -1.11 3.21
C CYS A 201 -29.98 -2.17 4.31
N ARG A 202 -28.96 -3.02 4.52
CA ARG A 202 -28.92 -4.01 5.60
C ARG A 202 -28.57 -3.41 6.97
N GLY A 203 -27.80 -2.32 6.97
CA GLY A 203 -27.21 -1.71 8.16
C GLY A 203 -26.08 -2.55 8.76
N PRO A 204 -25.72 -2.32 10.04
CA PRO A 204 -26.36 -1.38 10.98
C PRO A 204 -26.00 0.09 10.75
N HIS A 205 -26.74 0.98 11.42
CA HIS A 205 -26.53 2.43 11.41
C HIS A 205 -26.34 3.00 12.81
N LEU A 206 -25.80 4.22 12.88
CA LEU A 206 -25.81 5.01 14.12
C LEU A 206 -27.27 5.23 14.57
N PRO A 207 -27.54 5.42 15.88
CA PRO A 207 -28.90 5.72 16.35
C PRO A 207 -29.53 7.00 15.77
N SER A 208 -28.71 8.00 15.44
CA SER A 208 -29.18 9.27 14.89
C SER A 208 -28.10 9.94 14.05
N THR A 209 -28.52 10.74 13.05
CA THR A 209 -27.62 11.61 12.27
C THR A 209 -26.83 12.58 13.16
N ARG A 210 -27.36 12.93 14.35
CA ARG A 210 -26.68 13.81 15.32
C ARG A 210 -25.38 13.20 15.88
N MET A 211 -25.25 11.87 15.83
CA MET A 211 -24.07 11.16 16.32
C MET A 211 -22.90 11.17 15.33
N ILE A 212 -23.05 11.76 14.13
CA ILE A 212 -21.95 11.94 13.18
C ILE A 212 -21.10 13.16 13.60
N PRO A 213 -19.90 12.99 14.17
CA PRO A 213 -19.20 14.10 14.82
C PRO A 213 -18.48 15.02 13.83
N ALA A 214 -17.82 14.42 12.84
CA ALA A 214 -17.05 15.12 11.82
C ALA A 214 -17.05 14.32 10.51
N PHE A 215 -17.28 14.99 9.39
CA PHE A 215 -17.19 14.43 8.05
C PHE A 215 -16.69 15.47 7.04
N LYS A 216 -16.17 15.01 5.89
CA LYS A 216 -15.71 15.86 4.78
C LYS A 216 -15.86 15.12 3.46
N LEU A 217 -16.39 15.79 2.43
CA LEU A 217 -16.38 15.29 1.06
C LEU A 217 -15.02 15.59 0.42
N MET A 218 -14.49 14.59 -0.28
CA MET A 218 -13.10 14.59 -0.73
C MET A 218 -12.99 14.90 -2.23
N ARG A 219 -13.67 14.11 -3.07
CA ARG A 219 -13.64 14.24 -4.53
C ARG A 219 -14.85 13.57 -5.17
N SER A 220 -15.19 13.98 -6.39
CA SER A 220 -16.03 13.20 -7.31
C SER A 220 -15.16 12.43 -8.31
N ALA A 221 -15.65 11.29 -8.79
CA ALA A 221 -15.03 10.49 -9.84
C ALA A 221 -16.09 9.78 -10.68
N ALA A 222 -15.76 9.45 -11.92
CA ALA A 222 -16.57 8.51 -12.68
C ALA A 222 -16.36 7.08 -12.15
N ALA A 223 -17.45 6.32 -12.06
CA ALA A 223 -17.45 4.90 -11.75
C ALA A 223 -18.34 4.16 -12.76
N TYR A 224 -18.28 2.83 -12.75
CA TYR A 224 -19.22 2.00 -13.50
C TYR A 224 -19.99 1.13 -12.54
N TRP A 225 -21.27 0.91 -12.81
CA TRP A 225 -22.12 0.04 -12.00
C TRP A 225 -21.49 -1.37 -11.86
N MET A 226 -21.41 -1.89 -10.64
CA MET A 226 -20.75 -3.18 -10.30
C MET A 226 -19.30 -3.30 -10.81
N GLY A 227 -18.59 -2.18 -10.98
CA GLY A 227 -17.18 -2.16 -11.39
C GLY A 227 -16.89 -2.59 -12.84
N SER A 228 -17.91 -2.73 -13.68
CA SER A 228 -17.77 -3.22 -15.06
C SER A 228 -17.97 -2.11 -16.10
N GLU A 229 -16.97 -1.86 -16.95
CA GLU A 229 -17.03 -0.88 -18.04
C GLU A 229 -18.15 -1.13 -19.07
N LYS A 230 -18.76 -2.32 -19.05
CA LYS A 230 -19.91 -2.68 -19.89
C LYS A 230 -21.23 -2.13 -19.36
N ASN A 231 -21.25 -1.68 -18.10
CA ASN A 231 -22.44 -1.19 -17.42
C ASN A 231 -22.53 0.34 -17.48
N PRO A 232 -23.68 0.95 -17.13
CA PRO A 232 -23.84 2.39 -17.08
C PRO A 232 -22.76 3.08 -16.23
N GLN A 233 -22.32 4.25 -16.70
CA GLN A 233 -21.39 5.10 -15.97
C GLN A 233 -22.15 5.88 -14.90
N LEU A 234 -21.63 5.86 -13.67
CA LEU A 234 -22.15 6.58 -12.51
C LEU A 234 -21.17 7.64 -12.05
N GLN A 235 -21.65 8.56 -11.21
CA GLN A 235 -20.84 9.55 -10.51
C GLN A 235 -20.66 9.14 -9.06
N ARG A 236 -19.41 8.84 -8.68
CA ARG A 236 -19.01 8.48 -7.34
C ARG A 236 -18.58 9.71 -6.56
N ILE A 237 -19.18 9.96 -5.39
CA ILE A 237 -18.68 10.95 -4.44
C ILE A 237 -17.97 10.22 -3.30
N TYR A 238 -16.72 10.59 -3.04
CA TYR A 238 -15.95 10.11 -1.90
C TYR A 238 -16.07 11.06 -0.71
N GLY A 239 -16.23 10.51 0.49
CA GLY A 239 -16.21 11.24 1.75
C GLY A 239 -15.41 10.51 2.83
N THR A 240 -15.12 11.20 3.93
CA THR A 240 -14.52 10.62 5.14
C THR A 240 -15.28 11.07 6.37
N ALA A 241 -15.36 10.20 7.39
CA ALA A 241 -16.05 10.48 8.65
C ALA A 241 -15.25 9.91 9.84
N TRP A 242 -15.23 10.66 10.94
CA TRP A 242 -14.35 10.42 12.10
C TRP A 242 -15.09 10.65 13.43
N PRO A 243 -14.71 9.92 14.50
CA PRO A 243 -15.39 9.97 15.80
C PRO A 243 -15.16 11.31 16.54
N SER A 244 -14.26 12.16 16.05
CA SER A 244 -14.03 13.51 16.54
C SER A 244 -13.50 14.43 15.45
N ARG A 245 -13.59 15.75 15.68
CA ARG A 245 -12.98 16.77 14.80
C ARG A 245 -11.45 16.70 14.81
N ASP A 246 -10.86 16.33 15.94
CA ASP A 246 -9.41 16.21 16.07
C ASP A 246 -8.87 15.03 15.25
N ALA A 247 -9.55 13.87 15.30
CA ALA A 247 -9.23 12.71 14.47
C ALA A 247 -9.36 13.02 12.96
N GLN A 248 -10.41 13.76 12.58
CA GLN A 248 -10.53 14.25 11.20
C GLN A 248 -9.37 15.17 10.81
N LYS A 249 -9.01 16.12 11.67
CA LYS A 249 -7.91 17.06 11.40
C LYS A 249 -6.59 16.33 11.25
N GLU A 250 -6.32 15.34 12.09
CA GLU A 250 -5.15 14.48 12.01
C GLU A 250 -5.11 13.72 10.67
N TYR A 251 -6.21 13.09 10.28
CA TYR A 251 -6.30 12.40 8.98
C TYR A 251 -6.05 13.35 7.79
N LEU A 252 -6.66 14.54 7.81
CA LEU A 252 -6.45 15.53 6.75
C LEU A 252 -5.00 16.04 6.71
N HIS A 253 -4.37 16.24 7.87
CA HIS A 253 -2.96 16.58 7.96
C HIS A 253 -2.07 15.47 7.39
N LEU A 254 -2.37 14.20 7.66
CA LEU A 254 -1.66 13.06 7.08
C LEU A 254 -1.79 13.02 5.55
N LEU A 255 -2.97 13.32 5.00
CA LEU A 255 -3.16 13.41 3.55
C LEU A 255 -2.36 14.56 2.93
N GLU A 256 -2.30 15.72 3.60
CA GLU A 256 -1.48 16.85 3.14
C GLU A 256 0.02 16.51 3.16
N GLU A 257 0.50 15.85 4.21
CA GLU A 257 1.88 15.37 4.29
C GLU A 257 2.18 14.31 3.23
N ALA A 258 1.27 13.35 3.00
CA ALA A 258 1.39 12.37 1.92
C ALA A 258 1.46 13.03 0.53
N ALA A 259 0.64 14.04 0.28
CA ALA A 259 0.64 14.77 -0.99
C ALA A 259 1.92 15.59 -1.22
N LYS A 260 2.57 16.08 -0.16
CA LYS A 260 3.90 16.72 -0.25
C LYS A 260 5.00 15.70 -0.57
N ARG A 261 4.80 14.44 -0.19
CA ARG A 261 5.75 13.33 -0.33
C ARG A 261 5.55 12.50 -1.59
N ASP A 262 4.53 12.80 -2.40
CA ASP A 262 4.25 12.09 -3.65
C ASP A 262 5.51 12.02 -4.54
N HIS A 263 6.01 10.80 -4.76
CA HIS A 263 7.23 10.58 -5.53
C HIS A 263 7.13 11.12 -6.96
N ARG A 264 5.93 11.24 -7.56
CA ARG A 264 5.76 11.78 -8.92
C ARG A 264 6.06 13.28 -8.93
N LYS A 265 5.59 13.99 -7.91
CA LYS A 265 5.86 15.43 -7.73
C LYS A 265 7.32 15.66 -7.39
N LEU A 266 7.86 14.91 -6.42
CA LEU A 266 9.26 15.03 -6.01
C LEU A 266 10.23 14.59 -7.13
N GLY A 267 9.90 13.51 -7.84
CA GLY A 267 10.68 13.00 -8.96
C GLY A 267 10.87 14.03 -10.07
N ALA A 268 9.81 14.78 -10.40
CA ALA A 268 9.91 15.91 -11.32
C ALA A 268 10.70 17.09 -10.73
N GLN A 269 10.45 17.47 -9.47
CA GLN A 269 11.12 18.60 -8.82
C GLN A 269 12.64 18.39 -8.63
N LEU A 270 13.05 17.16 -8.41
CA LEU A 270 14.43 16.75 -8.14
C LEU A 270 15.13 16.17 -9.37
N ASP A 271 14.46 16.17 -10.54
CA ASP A 271 14.99 15.64 -11.79
C ASP A 271 15.45 14.17 -11.67
N LEU A 272 14.63 13.32 -11.04
CA LEU A 272 14.94 11.91 -10.80
C LEU A 272 14.47 11.01 -11.95
N PHE A 273 13.24 11.21 -12.41
CA PHE A 273 12.63 10.40 -13.46
C PHE A 273 11.43 11.10 -14.11
N SER A 274 11.02 10.60 -15.27
CA SER A 274 9.82 11.05 -15.99
C SER A 274 9.05 9.87 -16.61
N PHE A 275 7.83 10.17 -17.10
CA PHE A 275 6.99 9.25 -17.87
C PHE A 275 6.59 9.93 -19.20
N PRO A 276 7.47 9.93 -20.21
CA PRO A 276 7.15 10.55 -21.50
C PRO A 276 5.97 9.84 -22.17
N GLU A 277 4.94 10.59 -22.54
CA GLU A 277 3.72 10.04 -23.16
C GLU A 277 4.04 9.22 -24.43
N VAL A 278 5.02 9.67 -25.22
CA VAL A 278 5.49 9.01 -26.44
C VAL A 278 6.08 7.62 -26.21
N LEU A 279 6.52 7.29 -24.99
CA LEU A 279 7.07 5.98 -24.65
C LEU A 279 5.96 4.98 -24.29
N GLY A 280 4.85 5.48 -23.75
CA GLY A 280 3.73 4.69 -23.25
C GLY A 280 3.63 4.65 -21.72
N SER A 281 2.40 4.42 -21.23
CA SER A 281 2.10 4.43 -19.80
C SER A 281 2.79 3.30 -19.03
N GLY A 282 3.29 3.62 -17.84
CA GLY A 282 3.92 2.65 -16.92
C GLY A 282 5.35 2.28 -17.28
N LEU A 283 6.02 3.09 -18.10
CA LEU A 283 7.43 2.90 -18.49
C LEU A 283 8.24 4.11 -18.00
N PRO A 284 8.87 4.04 -16.82
CA PRO A 284 9.64 5.17 -16.28
C PRO A 284 10.97 5.36 -17.01
N VAL A 285 11.38 6.63 -17.16
CA VAL A 285 12.71 7.01 -17.65
C VAL A 285 13.47 7.64 -16.48
N PHE A 286 14.53 6.99 -16.02
CA PHE A 286 15.39 7.53 -14.96
C PHE A 286 16.38 8.54 -15.55
N HIS A 287 16.40 9.74 -15.00
CA HIS A 287 17.31 10.83 -15.35
C HIS A 287 18.65 10.64 -14.61
N PRO A 288 19.72 11.39 -14.91
CA PRO A 288 21.04 11.16 -14.30
C PRO A 288 21.02 11.07 -12.76
N LYS A 289 20.29 11.97 -12.07
CA LYS A 289 20.18 11.94 -10.61
C LYS A 289 19.44 10.69 -10.11
N GLY A 290 18.31 10.34 -10.72
CA GLY A 290 17.59 9.11 -10.35
C GLY A 290 18.37 7.85 -10.70
N ALA A 291 19.08 7.83 -11.82
CA ALA A 291 19.92 6.71 -12.24
C ALA A 291 21.07 6.46 -11.26
N ILE A 292 21.66 7.52 -10.66
CA ILE A 292 22.67 7.38 -9.60
C ILE A 292 22.06 6.70 -8.37
N VAL A 293 20.92 7.19 -7.87
CA VAL A 293 20.26 6.62 -6.69
C VAL A 293 19.92 5.14 -6.94
N ARG A 294 19.35 4.84 -8.12
CA ARG A 294 19.08 3.47 -8.57
C ARG A 294 20.35 2.62 -8.60
N HIS A 295 21.44 3.12 -9.17
CA HIS A 295 22.72 2.41 -9.23
C HIS A 295 23.28 2.10 -7.83
N ILE A 296 23.19 3.04 -6.89
CA ILE A 296 23.63 2.82 -5.50
C ILE A 296 22.80 1.70 -4.86
N MET A 297 21.47 1.72 -5.06
CA MET A 297 20.58 0.69 -4.52
C MET A 297 20.93 -0.70 -5.06
N GLU A 298 21.10 -0.81 -6.38
CA GLU A 298 21.45 -2.07 -7.05
C GLU A 298 22.84 -2.57 -6.62
N SER A 299 23.85 -1.69 -6.59
CA SER A 299 25.22 -2.03 -6.19
C SER A 299 25.29 -2.50 -4.74
N TYR A 300 24.64 -1.77 -3.84
CA TYR A 300 24.57 -2.15 -2.43
C TYR A 300 23.94 -3.53 -2.24
N LEU A 301 22.85 -3.80 -2.96
CA LEU A 301 22.21 -5.10 -2.86
C LEU A 301 23.07 -6.22 -3.47
N ARG A 302 23.79 -5.96 -4.58
CA ARG A 302 24.74 -6.94 -5.14
C ARG A 302 25.82 -7.32 -4.12
N GLU A 303 26.38 -6.35 -3.40
CA GLU A 303 27.35 -6.59 -2.32
C GLU A 303 26.74 -7.50 -1.24
N ARG A 304 25.57 -7.14 -0.73
CA ARG A 304 24.85 -7.89 0.32
C ARG A 304 24.48 -9.31 -0.12
N GLN A 305 24.10 -9.49 -1.38
CA GLN A 305 23.81 -10.80 -1.96
C GLN A 305 25.07 -11.66 -2.10
N ALA A 306 26.20 -11.08 -2.52
CA ALA A 306 27.47 -11.80 -2.61
C ALA A 306 27.95 -12.26 -1.23
N GLU A 307 27.84 -11.41 -0.21
CA GLU A 307 28.12 -11.75 1.20
C GLU A 307 27.24 -12.91 1.70
N ALA A 308 26.00 -13.00 1.23
CA ALA A 308 25.04 -14.07 1.57
C ALA A 308 25.14 -15.32 0.65
N GLY A 309 26.17 -15.40 -0.20
CA GLY A 309 26.43 -16.58 -1.03
C GLY A 309 25.51 -16.75 -2.24
N TYR A 310 24.88 -15.68 -2.72
CA TYR A 310 24.11 -15.71 -3.97
C TYR A 310 25.03 -15.75 -5.19
N GLN A 311 24.57 -16.48 -6.21
CA GLN A 311 25.20 -16.56 -7.52
C GLN A 311 24.41 -15.73 -8.52
N VAL A 312 25.04 -14.67 -9.03
CA VAL A 312 24.42 -13.76 -9.99
C VAL A 312 24.28 -14.46 -11.35
N VAL A 313 23.08 -14.42 -11.91
CA VAL A 313 22.75 -14.91 -13.25
C VAL A 313 22.14 -13.80 -14.10
N ASN A 314 22.02 -14.02 -15.41
CA ASN A 314 21.37 -13.11 -16.33
C ASN A 314 20.58 -13.90 -17.39
N THR A 315 19.31 -13.58 -17.59
CA THR A 315 18.42 -14.34 -18.47
C THR A 315 17.75 -13.46 -19.52
N PRO A 316 17.44 -13.98 -20.73
CA PRO A 316 16.84 -13.19 -21.79
C PRO A 316 15.49 -12.57 -21.42
N HIS A 317 15.14 -11.45 -22.09
CA HIS A 317 13.82 -10.83 -21.92
C HIS A 317 12.70 -11.53 -22.72
N LEU A 318 13.06 -12.32 -23.74
CA LEU A 318 12.11 -12.99 -24.63
C LEU A 318 12.27 -14.50 -24.54
N THR A 319 11.16 -15.23 -24.60
CA THR A 319 11.16 -16.70 -24.65
C THR A 319 9.95 -17.23 -25.41
N LYS A 320 10.01 -18.49 -25.84
CA LYS A 320 8.89 -19.19 -26.49
C LYS A 320 7.78 -19.46 -25.47
N GLY A 321 6.53 -19.43 -25.94
CA GLY A 321 5.33 -19.72 -25.13
C GLY A 321 5.40 -21.05 -24.37
N ALA A 322 5.99 -22.08 -24.99
CA ALA A 322 6.17 -23.40 -24.37
C ALA A 322 6.88 -23.36 -23.00
N LEU A 323 7.80 -22.42 -22.74
CA LEU A 323 8.43 -22.29 -21.43
C LEU A 323 7.42 -21.82 -20.35
N PHE A 324 6.52 -20.90 -20.74
CA PHE A 324 5.46 -20.40 -19.86
C PHE A 324 4.31 -21.41 -19.69
N GLU A 325 4.07 -22.27 -20.68
CA GLU A 325 3.17 -23.40 -20.54
C GLU A 325 3.70 -24.42 -19.52
N THR A 326 4.97 -24.83 -19.66
CA THR A 326 5.64 -25.76 -18.72
C THR A 326 5.58 -25.22 -17.30
N SER A 327 5.97 -23.97 -17.08
CA SER A 327 5.94 -23.34 -15.76
C SER A 327 4.52 -23.10 -15.21
N GLY A 328 3.47 -23.17 -16.05
CA GLY A 328 2.09 -22.92 -15.67
C GLY A 328 1.68 -21.43 -15.75
N HIS A 329 2.58 -20.52 -16.10
CA HIS A 329 2.23 -19.10 -16.17
C HIS A 329 1.31 -18.76 -17.33
N LEU A 330 1.43 -19.40 -18.49
CA LEU A 330 0.53 -19.08 -19.60
C LEU A 330 -0.93 -19.47 -19.29
N PRO A 331 -1.24 -20.68 -18.77
CA PRO A 331 -2.61 -21.04 -18.38
C PRO A 331 -3.24 -20.16 -17.30
N TYR A 332 -2.46 -19.68 -16.32
CA TYR A 332 -3.00 -18.97 -15.15
C TYR A 332 -2.75 -17.45 -15.14
N TYR A 333 -1.87 -16.93 -16.00
CA TYR A 333 -1.36 -15.55 -15.95
C TYR A 333 -1.38 -14.82 -17.31
N ALA A 334 -1.90 -15.45 -18.37
CA ALA A 334 -1.92 -14.87 -19.73
C ALA A 334 -2.51 -13.44 -19.79
N ASP A 335 -3.62 -13.18 -19.09
CA ASP A 335 -4.28 -11.88 -19.09
C ASP A 335 -3.42 -10.75 -18.49
N SER A 336 -2.40 -11.10 -17.71
CA SER A 336 -1.44 -10.17 -17.10
C SER A 336 -0.08 -10.14 -17.84
N MET A 337 0.05 -10.88 -18.94
CA MET A 337 1.25 -10.89 -19.79
C MET A 337 1.04 -9.99 -21.01
N PHE A 338 2.14 -9.41 -21.51
CA PHE A 338 2.07 -8.71 -22.80
C PHE A 338 1.68 -9.69 -23.91
N PRO A 339 0.91 -9.25 -24.92
CA PRO A 339 0.52 -10.09 -26.05
C PRO A 339 1.72 -10.75 -26.74
N PRO A 340 1.56 -11.98 -27.27
CA PRO A 340 2.65 -12.66 -27.95
C PRO A 340 3.10 -11.92 -29.22
N MET A 341 4.40 -12.00 -29.49
CA MET A 341 4.99 -11.67 -30.78
C MET A 341 5.09 -12.94 -31.62
N GLN A 342 4.55 -12.90 -32.83
CA GLN A 342 4.58 -14.01 -33.77
C GLN A 342 5.92 -14.03 -34.52
N MET A 343 6.68 -15.12 -34.41
CA MET A 343 7.95 -15.29 -35.10
C MET A 343 8.11 -16.74 -35.56
N GLU A 344 8.28 -16.95 -36.87
CA GLU A 344 8.57 -18.27 -37.48
C GLU A 344 7.61 -19.41 -37.06
N GLY A 345 6.32 -19.08 -36.90
CA GLY A 345 5.30 -20.06 -36.50
C GLY A 345 5.30 -20.42 -35.01
N ALA A 346 5.98 -19.63 -34.19
CA ALA A 346 5.96 -19.75 -32.73
C ALA A 346 5.61 -18.42 -32.06
N ASP A 347 4.93 -18.53 -30.92
CA ASP A 347 4.61 -17.40 -30.05
C ASP A 347 5.79 -17.11 -29.13
N TYR A 348 6.30 -15.89 -29.19
CA TYR A 348 7.30 -15.37 -28.28
C TYR A 348 6.66 -14.38 -27.32
N TYR A 349 7.01 -14.49 -26.04
CA TYR A 349 6.54 -13.61 -25.00
C TYR A 349 7.69 -12.83 -24.40
N VAL A 350 7.42 -11.57 -24.06
CA VAL A 350 8.25 -10.82 -23.12
C VAL A 350 8.04 -11.41 -21.73
N LYS A 351 9.12 -11.67 -20.99
CA LYS A 351 9.03 -12.31 -19.68
C LYS A 351 8.29 -11.44 -18.67
N SER A 352 7.34 -12.03 -17.96
CA SER A 352 6.60 -11.41 -16.84
C SER A 352 7.19 -11.75 -15.46
N MET A 353 8.15 -12.68 -15.43
CA MET A 353 8.87 -13.18 -14.26
C MET A 353 10.13 -13.96 -14.66
N ASN A 354 11.05 -14.19 -13.73
CA ASN A 354 12.35 -14.81 -14.01
C ASN A 354 12.43 -16.32 -13.68
N CYS A 355 11.51 -16.83 -12.84
CA CYS A 355 11.54 -18.22 -12.35
C CYS A 355 11.73 -19.30 -13.44
N PRO A 356 11.02 -19.27 -14.59
CA PRO A 356 11.16 -20.33 -15.58
C PRO A 356 12.57 -20.42 -16.16
N MET A 357 13.26 -19.28 -16.32
CA MET A 357 14.63 -19.24 -16.83
C MET A 357 15.64 -19.73 -15.78
N HIS A 358 15.42 -19.44 -14.49
CA HIS A 358 16.29 -19.92 -13.42
C HIS A 358 16.20 -21.44 -13.26
N ASN A 359 15.02 -22.03 -13.50
CA ASN A 359 14.86 -23.49 -13.52
C ASN A 359 15.70 -24.15 -14.62
N LEU A 360 15.82 -23.52 -15.80
CA LEU A 360 16.68 -24.00 -16.87
C LEU A 360 18.18 -23.96 -16.47
N ILE A 361 18.60 -22.96 -15.68
CA ILE A 361 19.96 -22.90 -15.14
C ILE A 361 20.19 -24.05 -14.16
N PHE A 362 19.24 -24.33 -13.27
CA PHE A 362 19.31 -25.48 -12.37
C PHE A 362 19.47 -26.78 -13.17
N ALA A 363 18.58 -27.00 -14.15
CA ALA A 363 18.50 -28.20 -14.98
C ALA A 363 19.66 -28.41 -15.96
N SER A 364 20.46 -27.37 -16.24
CA SER A 364 21.56 -27.43 -17.22
C SER A 364 22.63 -28.50 -16.93
N ARG A 365 22.73 -28.97 -15.68
CA ARG A 365 23.59 -30.09 -15.28
C ARG A 365 23.05 -30.80 -14.04
N GLY A 366 23.56 -31.99 -13.78
CA GLY A 366 23.31 -32.70 -12.53
C GLY A 366 23.76 -31.91 -11.30
N ARG A 367 22.96 -31.98 -10.24
CA ARG A 367 23.19 -31.31 -8.94
C ARG A 367 23.35 -32.35 -7.83
N SER A 368 24.27 -32.12 -6.90
CA SER A 368 24.45 -32.89 -5.66
C SER A 368 23.80 -32.16 -4.48
N TYR A 369 23.31 -32.90 -3.48
CA TYR A 369 22.83 -32.31 -2.22
C TYR A 369 23.88 -31.41 -1.54
N ARG A 370 25.17 -31.64 -1.78
CA ARG A 370 26.28 -30.84 -1.25
C ARG A 370 26.38 -29.44 -1.87
N GLU A 371 25.74 -29.23 -3.01
CA GLU A 371 25.68 -27.93 -3.68
C GLU A 371 24.46 -27.11 -3.20
N LEU A 372 23.57 -27.71 -2.40
CA LEU A 372 22.40 -27.05 -1.86
C LEU A 372 22.70 -26.53 -0.45
N PRO A 373 22.22 -25.32 -0.09
CA PRO A 373 21.32 -24.45 -0.84
C PRO A 373 22.00 -23.71 -2.01
N LEU A 374 21.40 -23.79 -3.21
CA LEU A 374 21.83 -23.05 -4.40
C LEU A 374 20.97 -21.79 -4.54
N ARG A 375 21.58 -20.61 -4.46
CA ARG A 375 20.87 -19.32 -4.50
C ARG A 375 21.17 -18.57 -5.80
N LEU A 376 20.26 -18.55 -6.76
CA LEU A 376 20.42 -17.81 -8.02
C LEU A 376 19.77 -16.43 -7.88
N SER A 377 20.48 -15.33 -8.15
CA SER A 377 19.91 -13.97 -8.14
C SER A 377 20.08 -13.26 -9.48
N GLU A 378 19.11 -12.41 -9.82
CA GLU A 378 19.11 -11.61 -11.04
C GLU A 378 18.42 -10.27 -10.78
N PHE A 379 18.98 -9.17 -11.32
CA PHE A 379 18.20 -7.94 -11.49
C PHE A 379 17.38 -8.08 -12.78
N GLY A 380 16.35 -8.93 -12.71
CA GLY A 380 15.61 -9.39 -13.87
C GLY A 380 14.56 -8.37 -14.29
N THR A 381 14.72 -7.77 -15.47
CA THR A 381 13.70 -6.88 -16.04
C THR A 381 12.55 -7.69 -16.62
N VAL A 382 11.35 -7.44 -16.11
CA VAL A 382 10.11 -8.13 -16.46
C VAL A 382 9.04 -7.13 -16.86
N TYR A 383 8.04 -7.62 -17.59
CA TYR A 383 6.98 -6.81 -18.14
C TYR A 383 5.61 -7.41 -17.82
N ARG A 384 4.73 -6.60 -17.21
CA ARG A 384 3.37 -7.01 -16.85
C ARG A 384 2.36 -6.10 -17.54
N TYR A 385 1.31 -6.71 -18.07
CA TYR A 385 0.24 -6.01 -18.79
C TYR A 385 -0.77 -5.40 -17.81
N GLU A 386 -0.29 -4.46 -17.00
CA GLU A 386 -1.13 -3.71 -16.07
C GLU A 386 -2.11 -2.83 -16.86
N LYS A 387 -3.39 -2.87 -16.47
CA LYS A 387 -4.43 -2.02 -17.08
C LYS A 387 -4.06 -0.55 -16.92
N SER A 388 -4.33 0.28 -17.93
CA SER A 388 -3.90 1.69 -17.92
C SER A 388 -4.42 2.48 -16.71
N GLY A 389 -5.61 2.14 -16.21
CA GLY A 389 -6.21 2.80 -15.04
C GLY A 389 -5.59 2.46 -13.69
N VAL A 390 -4.73 1.42 -13.61
CA VAL A 390 -4.07 1.02 -12.35
C VAL A 390 -2.61 1.41 -12.27
N VAL A 391 -1.99 1.83 -13.38
CA VAL A 391 -0.61 2.33 -13.41
C VAL A 391 -0.50 3.59 -12.54
N HIS A 392 0.50 3.65 -11.67
CA HIS A 392 0.67 4.75 -10.74
C HIS A 392 2.16 5.03 -10.47
N GLY A 393 2.69 6.06 -11.15
CA GLY A 393 4.07 6.50 -10.97
C GLY A 393 5.05 5.31 -11.02
N LEU A 394 5.95 5.23 -10.04
CA LEU A 394 6.88 4.11 -9.86
C LEU A 394 6.33 2.97 -9.01
N THR A 395 5.23 3.17 -8.28
CA THR A 395 4.69 2.14 -7.37
C THR A 395 3.91 1.05 -8.09
N ARG A 396 3.41 1.33 -9.29
CA ARG A 396 2.79 0.34 -10.19
C ARG A 396 3.09 0.67 -11.65
N VAL A 397 4.01 -0.09 -12.25
CA VAL A 397 4.56 0.10 -13.60
C VAL A 397 4.35 -1.14 -14.46
N ARG A 398 4.52 -1.01 -15.78
CA ARG A 398 4.47 -2.12 -16.73
C ARG A 398 5.83 -2.75 -16.98
N GLY A 399 6.88 -1.95 -17.05
CA GLY A 399 8.27 -2.40 -17.15
C GLY A 399 8.96 -2.17 -15.81
N MET A 400 9.50 -3.23 -15.22
CA MET A 400 10.15 -3.17 -13.91
C MET A 400 11.35 -4.09 -13.82
N THR A 401 12.30 -3.76 -12.95
CA THR A 401 13.44 -4.62 -12.64
C THR A 401 13.28 -5.14 -11.23
N GLN A 402 13.16 -6.45 -11.10
CA GLN A 402 13.04 -7.10 -9.80
C GLN A 402 14.41 -7.56 -9.32
N ASP A 403 14.69 -7.45 -8.04
CA ASP A 403 15.87 -8.01 -7.38
C ASP A 403 15.66 -9.50 -7.07
N ASP A 404 15.16 -10.21 -8.07
CA ASP A 404 14.58 -11.53 -7.97
C ASP A 404 15.64 -12.59 -7.67
N ALA A 405 15.26 -13.58 -6.88
CA ALA A 405 16.11 -14.73 -6.64
C ALA A 405 15.30 -16.01 -6.39
N HIS A 406 15.89 -17.11 -6.83
CA HIS A 406 15.35 -18.45 -6.70
C HIS A 406 16.36 -19.33 -5.99
N ILE A 407 15.96 -19.84 -4.82
CA ILE A 407 16.79 -20.67 -3.98
C ILE A 407 16.30 -22.10 -4.06
N TYR A 408 17.20 -23.01 -4.36
CA TYR A 408 16.95 -24.44 -4.39
C TYR A 408 17.60 -25.06 -3.18
N CYS A 409 16.82 -25.66 -2.30
CA CYS A 409 17.30 -26.30 -1.09
C CYS A 409 16.70 -27.70 -0.92
N THR A 410 17.27 -28.50 -0.02
CA THR A 410 16.60 -29.74 0.40
C THR A 410 15.40 -29.39 1.29
N LYS A 411 14.50 -30.35 1.52
CA LYS A 411 13.37 -30.17 2.44
C LYS A 411 13.86 -29.85 3.87
N GLU A 412 14.92 -30.52 4.30
CA GLU A 412 15.51 -30.36 5.64
C GLU A 412 16.15 -28.98 5.83
N GLN A 413 16.63 -28.35 4.74
CA GLN A 413 17.21 -27.00 4.76
C GLN A 413 16.16 -25.89 4.72
N MET A 414 14.93 -26.19 4.28
CA MET A 414 13.90 -25.20 3.95
C MET A 414 13.62 -24.20 5.08
N THR A 415 13.31 -24.67 6.29
CA THR A 415 12.99 -23.80 7.43
C THR A 415 14.17 -22.90 7.80
N GLY A 416 15.40 -23.43 7.76
CA GLY A 416 16.62 -22.65 8.01
C GLY A 416 16.81 -21.54 6.98
N GLU A 417 16.63 -21.84 5.69
CA GLU A 417 16.71 -20.84 4.62
C GLU A 417 15.67 -19.72 4.80
N ILE A 418 14.42 -20.04 5.14
CA ILE A 418 13.37 -19.03 5.36
C ILE A 418 13.76 -18.08 6.50
N LYS A 419 14.28 -18.62 7.62
CA LYS A 419 14.73 -17.82 8.77
C LYS A 419 15.87 -16.89 8.39
N GLU A 420 16.89 -17.41 7.70
CA GLU A 420 18.03 -16.60 7.23
C GLU A 420 17.58 -15.50 6.25
N LEU A 421 16.66 -15.82 5.33
CA LEU A 421 16.10 -14.87 4.38
C LEU A 421 15.30 -13.76 5.06
N LEU A 422 14.44 -14.10 6.01
CA LEU A 422 13.66 -13.12 6.74
C LEU A 422 14.58 -12.17 7.50
N ALA A 423 15.59 -12.71 8.19
CA ALA A 423 16.58 -11.90 8.88
C ALA A 423 17.39 -11.00 7.92
N PHE A 424 17.73 -11.51 6.72
CA PHE A 424 18.41 -10.75 5.68
C PHE A 424 17.55 -9.59 5.15
N VAL A 425 16.26 -9.84 4.87
CA VAL A 425 15.30 -8.81 4.47
C VAL A 425 15.22 -7.69 5.50
N LEU A 426 15.01 -8.05 6.77
CA LEU A 426 14.86 -7.06 7.85
C LEU A 426 16.11 -6.21 8.02
N ARG A 427 17.30 -6.81 7.98
CA ARG A 427 18.57 -6.05 8.03
C ARG A 427 18.69 -5.09 6.84
N LEU A 428 18.44 -5.59 5.62
CA LEU A 428 18.54 -4.79 4.42
C LEU A 428 17.59 -3.58 4.47
N LEU A 429 16.33 -3.77 4.86
CA LEU A 429 15.36 -2.68 4.92
C LEU A 429 15.72 -1.63 6.01
N ARG A 430 16.29 -2.07 7.15
CA ARG A 430 16.83 -1.17 8.18
C ARG A 430 18.00 -0.33 7.71
N ASP A 431 18.86 -0.89 6.86
CA ASP A 431 19.96 -0.13 6.25
C ASP A 431 19.42 1.08 5.43
N TYR A 432 18.18 0.99 4.90
CA TYR A 432 17.45 2.09 4.25
C TYR A 432 16.51 2.88 5.19
N GLY A 433 16.62 2.72 6.51
CA GLY A 433 15.86 3.50 7.50
C GLY A 433 14.39 3.10 7.64
N LEU A 434 14.02 1.90 7.20
CA LEU A 434 12.72 1.29 7.49
C LEU A 434 12.90 0.37 8.70
N ASP A 435 12.25 0.70 9.82
CA ASP A 435 12.48 -0.01 11.10
C ASP A 435 11.20 -0.58 11.74
N ASP A 436 10.02 -0.14 11.28
CA ASP A 436 8.71 -0.58 11.78
C ASP A 436 8.11 -1.62 10.82
N PHE A 437 8.12 -2.88 11.26
CA PHE A 437 7.72 -4.04 10.47
C PHE A 437 6.61 -4.84 11.13
N TYR A 438 5.76 -5.43 10.29
CA TYR A 438 4.94 -6.59 10.65
C TYR A 438 4.92 -7.56 9.46
N LEU A 439 4.45 -8.78 9.71
CA LEU A 439 4.42 -9.84 8.72
C LEU A 439 2.98 -10.19 8.37
N GLU A 440 2.75 -10.52 7.11
CA GLU A 440 1.50 -11.15 6.66
C GLU A 440 1.81 -12.56 6.15
N LEU A 441 1.09 -13.56 6.67
CA LEU A 441 1.16 -14.94 6.22
C LEU A 441 0.00 -15.21 5.28
N SER A 442 0.28 -15.25 3.98
CA SER A 442 -0.74 -15.52 2.99
C SER A 442 -0.86 -17.02 2.71
N THR A 443 -2.07 -17.55 2.92
CA THR A 443 -2.41 -18.97 2.75
C THR A 443 -3.41 -19.17 1.61
N ARG A 444 -3.67 -20.42 1.23
CA ARG A 444 -4.76 -20.75 0.30
C ARG A 444 -6.13 -20.48 0.94
N ASP A 445 -7.12 -20.24 0.08
CA ASP A 445 -8.55 -20.30 0.39
C ASP A 445 -9.19 -21.47 -0.39
N ASP A 446 -10.53 -21.57 -0.36
CA ASP A 446 -11.27 -22.65 -1.03
C ASP A 446 -11.42 -22.48 -2.56
N SER A 447 -10.79 -21.46 -3.15
CA SER A 447 -10.88 -21.19 -4.58
C SER A 447 -10.09 -22.21 -5.42
N PRO A 448 -10.52 -22.48 -6.68
CA PRO A 448 -9.85 -23.42 -7.57
C PRO A 448 -8.53 -22.89 -8.16
N LYS A 449 -8.05 -21.74 -7.70
CA LYS A 449 -6.82 -21.08 -8.19
C LYS A 449 -5.55 -21.82 -7.76
N PHE A 450 -5.58 -22.52 -6.62
CA PHE A 450 -4.38 -23.10 -6.03
C PHE A 450 -4.05 -24.48 -6.60
N MET A 451 -2.77 -24.71 -6.87
CA MET A 451 -2.22 -25.98 -7.33
C MET A 451 -1.46 -26.70 -6.21
N GLY A 452 -1.26 -28.01 -6.37
CA GLY A 452 -0.44 -28.83 -5.46
C GLY A 452 -1.28 -29.61 -4.44
N ASP A 453 -0.59 -30.45 -3.68
CA ASP A 453 -1.19 -31.33 -2.69
C ASP A 453 -1.43 -30.62 -1.35
N GLU A 454 -2.50 -30.99 -0.63
CA GLU A 454 -2.88 -30.38 0.65
C GLU A 454 -1.79 -30.53 1.71
N ALA A 455 -1.16 -31.71 1.80
CA ALA A 455 -0.08 -31.93 2.76
C ALA A 455 1.15 -31.06 2.45
N GLN A 456 1.44 -30.78 1.17
CA GLN A 456 2.51 -29.84 0.79
C GLN A 456 2.19 -28.41 1.23
N TRP A 457 0.93 -27.98 1.10
CA TRP A 457 0.49 -26.67 1.56
C TRP A 457 0.58 -26.52 3.07
N GLU A 458 0.20 -27.54 3.83
CA GLU A 458 0.33 -27.57 5.29
C GLU A 458 1.80 -27.50 5.72
N GLU A 459 2.67 -28.35 5.12
CA GLU A 459 4.12 -28.37 5.38
C GLU A 459 4.74 -26.98 5.11
N ALA A 460 4.42 -26.39 3.95
CA ALA A 460 4.93 -25.08 3.54
C ALA A 460 4.44 -23.95 4.46
N THR A 461 3.16 -23.95 4.81
CA THR A 461 2.55 -22.93 5.67
C THR A 461 3.10 -23.02 7.08
N ALA A 462 3.33 -24.23 7.61
CA ALA A 462 3.93 -24.44 8.91
C ALA A 462 5.37 -23.92 8.96
N ALA A 463 6.19 -24.22 7.95
CA ALA A 463 7.57 -23.75 7.88
C ALA A 463 7.67 -22.20 7.83
N LEU A 464 6.78 -21.57 7.07
CA LEU A 464 6.68 -20.11 7.03
C LEU A 464 6.21 -19.54 8.38
N ARG A 465 5.18 -20.12 8.98
CA ARG A 465 4.66 -19.69 10.28
C ARG A 465 5.73 -19.77 11.37
N GLU A 466 6.46 -20.87 11.46
CA GLU A 466 7.54 -21.06 12.42
C GLU A 466 8.61 -19.97 12.27
N ALA A 467 9.07 -19.71 11.04
CA ALA A 467 10.07 -18.67 10.78
C ALA A 467 9.54 -17.25 11.11
N ALA A 468 8.26 -16.99 10.86
CA ALA A 468 7.63 -15.72 11.17
C ALA A 468 7.47 -15.51 12.70
N GLU A 469 7.00 -16.51 13.43
CA GLU A 469 6.78 -16.43 14.88
C GLU A 469 8.10 -16.28 15.64
N GLU A 470 9.16 -16.98 15.22
CA GLU A 470 10.50 -16.83 15.81
C GLU A 470 11.12 -15.46 15.58
N SER A 471 10.70 -14.71 14.55
CA SER A 471 11.19 -13.36 14.30
C SER A 471 10.78 -12.36 15.39
N GLY A 472 9.77 -12.70 16.19
CA GLY A 472 9.18 -11.82 17.21
C GLY A 472 8.31 -10.71 16.65
N LEU A 473 8.11 -10.64 15.32
CA LEU A 473 7.22 -9.68 14.67
C LEU A 473 5.77 -10.13 14.76
N GLU A 474 4.85 -9.15 14.74
CA GLU A 474 3.42 -9.43 14.61
C GLU A 474 3.14 -10.15 13.29
N LEU A 475 2.37 -11.24 13.35
CA LEU A 475 1.99 -12.05 12.20
C LEU A 475 0.49 -11.97 11.96
N ILE A 476 0.10 -11.35 10.86
CA ILE A 476 -1.29 -11.17 10.44
C ILE A 476 -1.66 -12.26 9.42
N PRO A 477 -2.75 -13.02 9.63
CA PRO A 477 -3.26 -13.96 8.62
C PRO A 477 -3.80 -13.24 7.38
N ASP A 478 -3.49 -13.76 6.20
CA ASP A 478 -3.96 -13.26 4.90
C ASP A 478 -4.50 -14.42 4.02
N PRO A 479 -5.63 -15.04 4.40
CA PRO A 479 -6.21 -16.15 3.65
C PRO A 479 -6.61 -15.72 2.23
N GLY A 480 -6.23 -16.53 1.23
CA GLY A 480 -6.45 -16.25 -0.20
C GLY A 480 -5.36 -15.41 -0.87
N GLY A 481 -4.49 -14.75 -0.09
CA GLY A 481 -3.43 -13.88 -0.61
C GLY A 481 -2.21 -14.60 -1.21
N ALA A 482 -2.15 -15.93 -1.09
CA ALA A 482 -1.06 -16.74 -1.63
C ALA A 482 -1.00 -16.71 -3.17
N ALA A 483 0.16 -17.02 -3.76
CA ALA A 483 0.19 -17.29 -5.20
C ALA A 483 -0.39 -18.68 -5.47
N PHE A 484 -0.72 -18.94 -6.73
CA PHE A 484 -1.35 -20.18 -7.14
C PHE A 484 -0.47 -21.43 -6.86
N TYR A 485 0.84 -21.28 -6.68
CA TYR A 485 1.80 -22.39 -6.49
C TYR A 485 2.32 -22.57 -5.06
N GLY A 486 1.93 -21.71 -4.10
CA GLY A 486 2.32 -21.90 -2.70
C GLY A 486 2.16 -20.67 -1.79
N PRO A 487 2.27 -20.89 -0.46
CA PRO A 487 2.11 -19.85 0.55
C PRO A 487 3.31 -18.90 0.58
N LYS A 488 3.11 -17.72 1.18
CA LYS A 488 4.17 -16.70 1.27
C LYS A 488 4.11 -15.93 2.58
N ILE A 489 5.26 -15.43 3.01
CA ILE A 489 5.36 -14.35 3.99
C ILE A 489 5.64 -13.06 3.23
N SER A 490 4.88 -12.03 3.55
CA SER A 490 5.11 -10.67 3.07
C SER A 490 5.60 -9.79 4.21
N VAL A 491 6.71 -9.08 3.99
CA VAL A 491 7.23 -8.11 4.98
C VAL A 491 6.58 -6.76 4.71
N GLN A 492 5.80 -6.27 5.65
CA GLN A 492 5.15 -4.98 5.60
C GLN A 492 5.97 -3.97 6.38
N ALA A 493 6.29 -2.82 5.79
CA ALA A 493 7.04 -1.75 6.43
C ALA A 493 6.23 -0.46 6.50
N LYS A 494 6.31 0.27 7.62
CA LYS A 494 5.74 1.61 7.71
C LYS A 494 6.74 2.67 7.26
N ASP A 495 6.29 3.63 6.46
CA ASP A 495 7.09 4.80 6.08
C ASP A 495 7.09 5.89 7.16
N ALA A 496 7.81 6.98 6.92
CA ALA A 496 7.99 8.09 7.88
C ALA A 496 6.70 8.82 8.27
N ILE A 497 5.58 8.59 7.57
CA ILE A 497 4.26 9.14 7.93
C ILE A 497 3.28 8.02 8.30
N GLY A 498 3.80 6.83 8.59
CA GLY A 498 3.07 5.67 9.08
C GLY A 498 2.35 4.87 7.99
N ARG A 499 2.47 5.16 6.68
CA ARG A 499 1.81 4.35 5.64
C ARG A 499 2.47 2.98 5.52
N SER A 500 1.66 1.94 5.38
CA SER A 500 2.15 0.56 5.28
C SER A 500 2.39 0.22 3.81
N TRP A 501 3.50 -0.44 3.54
CA TRP A 501 3.89 -0.87 2.22
C TRP A 501 4.43 -2.30 2.30
N GLN A 502 3.90 -3.19 1.46
CA GLN A 502 4.48 -4.52 1.29
C GLN A 502 5.86 -4.38 0.64
N MET A 503 6.96 -4.63 1.33
CA MET A 503 8.31 -4.46 0.79
C MET A 503 8.81 -5.71 0.09
N SER A 504 8.82 -6.81 0.84
CA SER A 504 9.51 -8.04 0.45
C SER A 504 8.55 -9.22 0.48
N THR A 505 8.92 -10.30 -0.20
CA THR A 505 8.14 -11.53 -0.20
C THR A 505 9.09 -12.71 -0.19
N ILE A 506 8.77 -13.70 0.65
CA ILE A 506 9.41 -15.02 0.69
C ILE A 506 8.31 -16.03 0.42
N GLN A 507 8.45 -16.80 -0.64
CA GLN A 507 7.40 -17.69 -1.13
C GLN A 507 7.96 -19.07 -1.44
N LEU A 508 7.24 -20.09 -0.99
CA LEU A 508 7.57 -21.48 -1.28
C LEU A 508 6.86 -21.95 -2.55
N ASP A 509 7.58 -22.69 -3.40
CA ASP A 509 7.07 -23.31 -4.61
C ASP A 509 7.54 -24.78 -4.69
N PHE A 510 6.57 -25.69 -4.61
CA PHE A 510 6.77 -27.13 -4.80
C PHE A 510 6.36 -27.60 -6.21
N ASN A 511 5.66 -26.75 -6.96
CA ASN A 511 5.04 -27.06 -8.23
C ASN A 511 5.99 -26.84 -9.41
N GLN A 512 6.75 -25.74 -9.45
CA GLN A 512 7.70 -25.53 -10.54
C GLN A 512 8.81 -26.57 -10.60
N PRO A 513 9.47 -26.96 -9.49
CA PRO A 513 10.45 -28.03 -9.53
C PRO A 513 9.88 -29.34 -10.12
N ALA A 514 8.63 -29.69 -9.81
CA ALA A 514 7.97 -30.87 -10.38
C ALA A 514 7.71 -30.71 -11.88
N ARG A 515 7.15 -29.56 -12.31
CA ARG A 515 6.82 -29.27 -13.72
C ARG A 515 8.04 -29.26 -14.64
N PHE A 516 9.20 -28.85 -14.12
CA PHE A 516 10.46 -28.86 -14.85
C PHE A 516 11.26 -30.16 -14.68
N GLY A 517 10.79 -31.12 -13.87
CA GLY A 517 11.52 -32.35 -13.56
C GLY A 517 12.87 -32.08 -12.90
N LEU A 518 12.95 -31.09 -12.01
CA LEU A 518 14.19 -30.71 -11.34
C LEU A 518 14.55 -31.74 -10.27
N GLU A 519 15.81 -32.19 -10.28
CA GLU A 519 16.27 -33.21 -9.36
C GLU A 519 17.74 -33.01 -8.95
N TYR A 520 18.06 -33.36 -7.71
CA TYR A 520 19.42 -33.49 -7.20
C TYR A 520 19.69 -34.92 -6.72
N SER A 521 20.96 -35.30 -6.67
CA SER A 521 21.41 -36.56 -6.07
C SER A 521 21.57 -36.38 -4.56
N ALA A 522 20.77 -37.11 -3.79
CA ALA A 522 20.80 -37.13 -2.33
C ALA A 522 22.02 -37.90 -1.79
N ASP A 523 22.23 -37.83 -0.48
CA ASP A 523 23.33 -38.50 0.22
C ASP A 523 23.21 -40.03 0.22
N ASP A 524 21.97 -40.53 0.19
CA ASP A 524 21.62 -41.95 0.00
C ASP A 524 21.72 -42.44 -1.46
N GLY A 525 22.11 -41.57 -2.39
CA GLY A 525 22.23 -41.88 -3.83
C GLY A 525 20.91 -41.83 -4.60
N THR A 526 19.78 -41.56 -3.95
CA THR A 526 18.48 -41.37 -4.62
C THR A 526 18.42 -40.03 -5.35
N ARG A 527 17.51 -39.93 -6.32
CA ARG A 527 17.15 -38.66 -6.96
C ARG A 527 15.98 -38.04 -6.21
N ARG A 528 16.14 -36.81 -5.75
CA ARG A 528 15.11 -36.07 -5.01
C ARG A 528 14.85 -34.72 -5.67
N GLN A 529 13.61 -34.25 -5.55
CA GLN A 529 13.21 -32.94 -6.03
C GLN A 529 13.61 -31.87 -5.01
N PRO A 530 14.19 -30.73 -5.44
CA PRO A 530 14.48 -29.62 -4.53
C PRO A 530 13.21 -28.86 -4.17
N VAL A 531 13.23 -28.19 -3.01
CA VAL A 531 12.29 -27.11 -2.69
C VAL A 531 12.79 -25.83 -3.34
N MET A 532 11.88 -25.05 -3.93
CA MET A 532 12.20 -23.76 -4.52
C MET A 532 11.61 -22.63 -3.66
N ILE A 533 12.45 -21.67 -3.29
CA ILE A 533 12.05 -20.46 -2.57
C ILE A 533 12.21 -19.28 -3.51
N HIS A 534 11.11 -18.60 -3.82
CA HIS A 534 11.10 -17.32 -4.51
C HIS A 534 11.28 -16.22 -3.49
N ARG A 535 12.15 -15.26 -3.79
CA ARG A 535 12.26 -14.08 -2.94
C ARG A 535 12.56 -12.82 -3.73
N ALA A 536 11.94 -11.73 -3.30
CA ALA A 536 12.30 -10.38 -3.68
C ALA A 536 12.41 -9.54 -2.40
N LEU A 537 13.47 -8.72 -2.29
CA LEU A 537 13.75 -7.95 -1.07
C LEU A 537 13.20 -6.54 -1.24
N PHE A 538 13.51 -5.88 -2.35
CA PHE A 538 12.89 -4.60 -2.73
C PHE A 538 11.55 -4.80 -3.46
N GLY A 539 11.32 -6.00 -3.99
CA GLY A 539 10.24 -6.26 -4.93
C GLY A 539 10.64 -5.87 -6.33
N SER A 540 10.44 -4.60 -6.68
CA SER A 540 10.99 -3.98 -7.88
C SER A 540 11.77 -2.73 -7.50
N ILE A 541 12.88 -2.47 -8.19
CA ILE A 541 13.72 -1.30 -7.98
C ILE A 541 12.91 -0.01 -8.14
N GLU A 542 12.02 0.05 -9.14
CA GLU A 542 11.12 1.18 -9.38
C GLU A 542 10.25 1.46 -8.15
N ARG A 543 9.51 0.45 -7.69
CA ARG A 543 8.61 0.59 -6.54
C ARG A 543 9.35 0.99 -5.27
N PHE A 544 10.47 0.34 -4.96
CA PHE A 544 11.25 0.66 -3.78
C PHE A 544 11.85 2.08 -3.86
N PHE A 545 12.32 2.50 -5.04
CA PHE A 545 12.75 3.88 -5.28
C PHE A 545 11.62 4.89 -5.01
N GLY A 546 10.42 4.60 -5.51
CA GLY A 546 9.23 5.41 -5.25
C GLY A 546 9.00 5.55 -3.74
N VAL A 547 8.95 4.43 -3.02
CA VAL A 547 8.75 4.41 -1.56
C VAL A 547 9.84 5.19 -0.81
N LEU A 548 11.12 4.99 -1.15
CA LEU A 548 12.22 5.74 -0.52
C LEU A 548 12.12 7.25 -0.77
N THR A 549 11.71 7.64 -1.99
CA THR A 549 11.49 9.06 -2.32
C THR A 549 10.42 9.66 -1.40
N GLU A 550 9.33 8.94 -1.14
CA GLU A 550 8.26 9.44 -0.25
C GLU A 550 8.66 9.39 1.23
N HIS A 551 9.32 8.31 1.65
CA HIS A 551 9.83 8.10 3.00
C HIS A 551 10.73 9.27 3.43
N TYR A 552 11.67 9.67 2.56
CA TYR A 552 12.57 10.80 2.82
C TYR A 552 12.03 12.17 2.39
N ALA A 553 10.81 12.25 1.85
CA ALA A 553 10.30 13.47 1.20
C ALA A 553 11.31 14.07 0.19
N GLY A 554 12.02 13.20 -0.53
CA GLY A 554 13.09 13.52 -1.48
C GLY A 554 14.43 13.94 -0.87
N ALA A 555 14.52 14.06 0.47
CA ALA A 555 15.76 14.44 1.17
C ALA A 555 16.59 13.21 1.52
N PHE A 556 17.04 12.47 0.50
CA PHE A 556 17.78 11.22 0.68
C PHE A 556 18.96 11.35 1.66
N PRO A 557 19.27 10.32 2.46
CA PRO A 557 20.49 10.25 3.25
C PRO A 557 21.74 10.55 2.43
N ALA A 558 22.80 11.05 3.07
CA ALA A 558 24.00 11.47 2.35
C ALA A 558 24.58 10.36 1.47
N TRP A 559 24.54 9.10 1.91
CA TRP A 559 25.05 7.97 1.14
C TRP A 559 24.22 7.65 -0.13
N LEU A 560 22.92 7.93 -0.11
CA LEU A 560 21.99 7.75 -1.25
C LEU A 560 21.89 8.98 -2.15
N ALA A 561 22.12 10.17 -1.61
CA ALA A 561 21.85 11.42 -2.34
C ALA A 561 22.57 11.47 -3.70
N PRO A 562 21.88 11.86 -4.78
CA PRO A 562 22.49 11.90 -6.12
C PRO A 562 23.65 12.89 -6.18
N VAL A 563 23.47 14.06 -5.56
CA VAL A 563 24.53 15.03 -5.25
C VAL A 563 24.67 15.07 -3.74
N GLN A 564 25.85 14.69 -3.23
CA GLN A 564 26.11 14.60 -1.80
C GLN A 564 26.57 15.95 -1.26
N ALA A 565 27.42 16.66 -2.01
CA ALA A 565 27.90 17.98 -1.66
C ALA A 565 27.86 18.93 -2.86
N VAL A 566 27.55 20.21 -2.61
CA VAL A 566 27.63 21.27 -3.63
C VAL A 566 28.49 22.43 -3.15
N GLY A 567 29.44 22.85 -3.97
CA GLY A 567 30.29 24.01 -3.75
C GLY A 567 29.58 25.28 -4.17
N ILE A 568 29.46 26.25 -3.28
CA ILE A 568 28.83 27.54 -3.51
C ILE A 568 29.88 28.63 -3.31
N PRO A 569 30.49 29.13 -4.39
CA PRO A 569 31.48 30.21 -4.28
C PRO A 569 30.80 31.51 -3.83
N ILE A 570 31.47 32.30 -2.97
CA ILE A 570 31.01 33.67 -2.65
C ILE A 570 31.19 34.60 -3.86
N ARG A 571 32.27 34.39 -4.63
CA ARG A 571 32.58 35.10 -5.89
C ARG A 571 33.17 34.13 -6.90
N ASP A 572 33.10 34.46 -8.19
CA ASP A 572 33.57 33.61 -9.28
C ASP A 572 35.07 33.28 -9.15
N GLU A 573 35.86 34.17 -8.56
CA GLU A 573 37.29 33.94 -8.28
C GLU A 573 37.55 32.79 -7.29
N ASN A 574 36.55 32.40 -6.49
CA ASN A 574 36.66 31.30 -5.54
C ASN A 574 36.31 29.92 -6.17
N VAL A 575 35.87 29.88 -7.44
CA VAL A 575 35.54 28.62 -8.15
C VAL A 575 36.73 27.66 -8.22
N PRO A 576 37.96 28.07 -8.58
CA PRO A 576 39.11 27.16 -8.60
C PRO A 576 39.38 26.52 -7.24
N TYR A 577 39.27 27.30 -6.15
CA TYR A 577 39.49 26.80 -4.79
C TYR A 577 38.49 25.71 -4.40
N LEU A 578 37.19 25.93 -4.67
CA LEU A 578 36.18 24.89 -4.46
C LEU A 578 36.38 23.70 -5.40
N THR A 579 36.81 23.93 -6.65
CA THR A 579 37.10 22.84 -7.60
C THR A 579 38.18 21.91 -7.06
N ASP A 580 39.27 22.46 -6.50
CA ASP A 580 40.35 21.68 -5.87
C ASP A 580 39.86 20.93 -4.62
N PHE A 581 38.99 21.54 -3.81
CA PHE A 581 38.35 20.86 -2.68
C PHE A 581 37.48 19.67 -3.14
N PHE A 582 36.69 19.85 -4.20
CA PHE A 582 35.82 18.79 -4.73
C PHE A 582 36.60 17.69 -5.47
N ALA A 583 37.80 18.00 -6.01
CA ALA A 583 38.70 16.98 -6.54
C ALA A 583 39.14 15.99 -5.42
N GLN A 584 39.48 16.50 -4.23
CA GLN A 584 39.81 15.65 -3.07
C GLN A 584 38.63 14.78 -2.61
N LEU A 585 37.40 15.32 -2.65
CA LEU A 585 36.20 14.54 -2.38
C LEU A 585 35.97 13.44 -3.43
N THR A 586 36.21 13.76 -4.70
CA THR A 586 36.07 12.82 -5.83
C THR A 586 37.04 11.64 -5.71
N ASP A 587 38.27 11.88 -5.26
CA ASP A 587 39.26 10.82 -4.99
C ASP A 587 38.79 9.81 -3.92
N HIS A 588 37.82 10.19 -3.09
CA HIS A 588 37.18 9.33 -2.11
C HIS A 588 35.82 8.75 -2.55
N GLY A 589 35.44 8.94 -3.82
CA GLY A 589 34.18 8.47 -4.39
C GLY A 589 32.95 9.29 -3.99
N ILE A 590 33.15 10.51 -3.47
CA ILE A 590 32.06 11.40 -3.09
C ILE A 590 31.53 12.12 -4.34
N ARG A 591 30.20 12.08 -4.51
CA ARG A 591 29.50 12.74 -5.61
C ARG A 591 29.25 14.20 -5.25
N GLY A 592 30.06 15.08 -5.80
CA GLY A 592 29.93 16.50 -5.56
C GLY A 592 30.14 17.34 -6.82
N GLU A 593 29.62 18.56 -6.79
CA GLU A 593 29.72 19.52 -7.89
C GLU A 593 29.94 20.94 -7.38
N VAL A 594 30.48 21.82 -8.20
CA VAL A 594 30.61 23.26 -7.89
C VAL A 594 29.57 24.02 -8.71
N ASP A 595 28.76 24.84 -8.06
CA ASP A 595 27.79 25.71 -8.72
C ASP A 595 28.50 26.92 -9.35
N VAL A 596 28.81 26.79 -10.64
CA VAL A 596 29.45 27.82 -11.48
C VAL A 596 28.45 28.74 -12.19
N SER A 597 27.16 28.70 -11.81
CA SER A 597 26.18 29.62 -12.39
C SER A 597 26.45 31.08 -12.02
N ASP A 598 25.90 32.01 -12.79
CA ASP A 598 25.94 33.45 -12.55
C ASP A 598 24.96 33.92 -11.45
N ASP A 599 24.29 32.98 -10.77
CA ASP A 599 23.37 33.27 -9.69
C ASP A 599 24.09 33.84 -8.46
N ARG A 600 23.42 34.76 -7.76
CA ARG A 600 23.90 35.24 -6.45
C ARG A 600 23.96 34.09 -5.45
N MET A 601 24.94 34.12 -4.54
CA MET A 601 25.14 33.09 -3.51
C MET A 601 23.84 32.70 -2.78
N GLN A 602 22.99 33.65 -2.38
CA GLN A 602 21.74 33.32 -1.68
C GLN A 602 20.76 32.51 -2.55
N LYS A 603 20.75 32.76 -3.87
CA LYS A 603 19.96 31.99 -4.83
C LYS A 603 20.54 30.60 -5.04
N LYS A 604 21.87 30.46 -5.14
CA LYS A 604 22.57 29.16 -5.16
C LYS A 604 22.24 28.31 -3.92
N VAL A 605 22.33 28.90 -2.73
CA VAL A 605 21.95 28.25 -1.46
C VAL A 605 20.48 27.81 -1.49
N ARG A 606 19.56 28.67 -1.94
CA ARG A 606 18.14 28.33 -2.06
C ARG A 606 17.92 27.18 -3.04
N ASN A 607 18.58 27.19 -4.19
CA ASN A 607 18.48 26.12 -5.19
C ASN A 607 18.98 24.79 -4.61
N ALA A 608 20.13 24.79 -3.92
CA ALA A 608 20.68 23.62 -3.25
C ALA A 608 19.76 23.07 -2.14
N GLN A 609 19.11 23.95 -1.38
CA GLN A 609 18.10 23.57 -0.38
C GLN A 609 16.86 22.95 -1.02
N LEU A 610 16.36 23.52 -2.13
CA LEU A 610 15.23 22.97 -2.88
C LEU A 610 15.56 21.61 -3.51
N GLN A 611 16.80 21.44 -4.00
CA GLN A 611 17.36 20.17 -4.45
C GLN A 611 17.71 19.22 -3.31
N LYS A 612 17.55 19.66 -2.05
CA LYS A 612 17.79 18.88 -0.84
C LYS A 612 19.19 18.27 -0.85
N ILE A 613 20.23 19.04 -1.14
CA ILE A 613 21.63 18.54 -1.12
C ILE A 613 22.12 18.43 0.34
N PRO A 614 22.72 17.32 0.79
CA PRO A 614 23.14 17.12 2.18
C PRO A 614 24.13 18.19 2.68
N PHE A 615 25.19 18.44 1.90
CA PHE A 615 26.24 19.39 2.25
C PHE A 615 26.25 20.56 1.25
N MET A 616 26.04 21.78 1.73
CA MET A 616 26.34 23.00 0.98
C MET A 616 27.67 23.54 1.50
N VAL A 617 28.69 23.58 0.65
CA VAL A 617 30.07 23.98 0.99
C VAL A 617 30.33 25.36 0.43
N LEU A 618 30.49 26.35 1.31
CA LEU A 618 30.73 27.74 0.97
C LEU A 618 32.21 28.09 1.16
N ALA A 619 32.77 28.89 0.25
CA ALA A 619 34.09 29.46 0.43
C ALA A 619 34.17 30.85 -0.23
N GLY A 620 34.71 31.81 0.51
CA GLY A 620 35.12 33.12 0.00
C GLY A 620 36.62 33.35 0.14
N ASP A 621 37.04 34.61 -0.06
CA ASP A 621 38.45 35.00 -0.03
C ASP A 621 39.15 34.67 1.30
N THR A 622 38.44 34.83 2.43
CA THR A 622 38.96 34.46 3.76
C THR A 622 39.13 32.95 3.90
N ASP A 623 38.12 32.16 3.51
CA ASP A 623 38.21 30.70 3.56
C ASP A 623 39.39 30.18 2.70
N GLN A 624 39.58 30.77 1.53
CA GLN A 624 40.69 30.43 0.62
C GLN A 624 42.06 30.80 1.21
N ALA A 625 42.20 31.98 1.82
CA ALA A 625 43.43 32.40 2.47
C ALA A 625 43.80 31.50 3.66
N ASP A 626 42.79 31.07 4.44
CA ASP A 626 42.96 30.27 5.65
C ASP A 626 42.96 28.75 5.38
N GLN A 627 42.77 28.32 4.13
CA GLN A 627 42.64 26.91 3.73
C GLN A 627 41.50 26.19 4.49
N THR A 628 40.36 26.88 4.60
CA THR A 628 39.14 26.40 5.25
C THR A 628 37.95 26.40 4.28
N VAL A 629 36.84 25.79 4.69
CA VAL A 629 35.53 25.89 4.04
C VAL A 629 34.45 26.00 5.11
N SER A 630 33.28 26.51 4.73
CA SER A 630 32.14 26.65 5.62
C SER A 630 30.98 25.75 5.15
N PHE A 631 30.39 24.97 6.06
CA PHE A 631 29.23 24.14 5.76
C PHE A 631 27.93 24.84 6.11
N ARG A 632 26.94 24.67 5.25
CA ARG A 632 25.53 24.84 5.56
C ARG A 632 24.80 23.52 5.30
N TYR A 633 23.94 23.14 6.21
CA TYR A 633 23.19 21.87 6.15
C TYR A 633 21.72 22.11 5.79
N ARG A 634 20.99 21.03 5.48
CA ARG A 634 19.57 21.10 5.06
C ARG A 634 18.65 21.66 6.15
N ASP A 635 18.96 21.40 7.41
CA ASP A 635 18.24 21.90 8.58
C ASP A 635 18.48 23.41 8.84
N GLY A 636 19.41 24.01 8.09
CA GLY A 636 19.79 25.42 8.21
C GLY A 636 20.94 25.68 9.18
N SER A 637 21.45 24.68 9.90
CA SER A 637 22.62 24.82 10.75
C SER A 637 23.87 25.08 9.91
N GLN A 638 24.89 25.68 10.54
CA GLN A 638 26.13 26.07 9.86
C GLN A 638 27.35 25.74 10.70
N ARG A 639 28.44 25.43 10.03
CA ARG A 639 29.74 25.18 10.63
C ARG A 639 30.82 25.86 9.79
N ASN A 640 31.36 26.97 10.28
CA ASN A 640 32.20 27.87 9.49
C ASN A 640 33.69 27.66 9.78
N GLY A 641 34.56 27.98 8.82
CA GLY A 641 36.01 27.96 8.99
C GLY A 641 36.60 26.58 9.29
N VAL A 642 36.02 25.53 8.69
CA VAL A 642 36.49 24.15 8.87
C VAL A 642 37.72 23.91 7.99
N PRO A 643 38.88 23.51 8.53
CA PRO A 643 40.05 23.19 7.72
C PRO A 643 39.75 22.16 6.64
N VAL A 644 40.28 22.36 5.41
CA VAL A 644 39.96 21.52 4.24
C VAL A 644 40.09 20.02 4.52
N GLY A 645 41.20 19.59 5.15
CA GLY A 645 41.40 18.18 5.47
C GLY A 645 40.38 17.62 6.48
N GLU A 646 39.91 18.44 7.41
CA GLU A 646 38.83 18.05 8.32
C GLU A 646 37.48 18.01 7.61
N ALA A 647 37.20 18.98 6.75
CA ALA A 647 35.98 19.05 5.96
C ALA A 647 35.83 17.84 5.03
N VAL A 648 36.91 17.42 4.35
CA VAL A 648 36.93 16.22 3.51
C VAL A 648 36.61 14.98 4.34
N ARG A 649 37.30 14.77 5.47
CA ARG A 649 37.03 13.63 6.37
C ARG A 649 35.58 13.62 6.85
N HIS A 650 35.05 14.77 7.28
CA HIS A 650 33.67 14.86 7.76
C HIS A 650 32.66 14.39 6.71
N VAL A 651 32.75 14.86 5.48
CA VAL A 651 31.85 14.44 4.39
C VAL A 651 32.00 12.94 4.12
N VAL A 652 33.24 12.46 4.03
CA VAL A 652 33.55 11.05 3.75
C VAL A 652 33.01 10.13 4.85
N ASP A 653 33.23 10.47 6.12
CA ASP A 653 32.80 9.68 7.26
C ASP A 653 31.27 9.59 7.34
N VAL A 654 30.56 10.71 7.15
CA VAL A 654 29.09 10.71 7.12
C VAL A 654 28.57 9.84 5.99
N VAL A 655 29.12 9.98 4.77
CA VAL A 655 28.68 9.18 3.61
C VAL A 655 28.97 7.70 3.82
N ARG A 656 30.15 7.34 4.34
CA ARG A 656 30.55 5.94 4.55
C ARG A 656 29.85 5.29 5.74
N SER A 657 29.43 6.07 6.73
CA SER A 657 28.65 5.55 7.86
C SER A 657 27.29 4.98 7.44
N ARG A 658 26.79 5.37 6.26
CA ARG A 658 25.44 5.04 5.76
C ARG A 658 24.33 5.40 6.75
N THR A 659 24.57 6.41 7.61
CA THR A 659 23.52 6.94 8.49
C THR A 659 22.36 7.48 7.66
N ASN A 660 21.14 7.20 8.13
CA ASN A 660 19.91 7.71 7.51
C ASN A 660 19.49 9.08 8.07
N VAL A 661 20.24 9.60 9.05
CA VAL A 661 20.08 10.96 9.58
C VAL A 661 20.86 11.94 8.71
N GLY A 662 20.23 13.05 8.35
CA GLY A 662 20.92 14.11 7.59
C GLY A 662 22.05 14.75 8.42
N PRO A 663 23.16 15.17 7.79
CA PRO A 663 24.22 15.86 8.51
C PRO A 663 23.70 17.20 9.07
N SER A 664 24.21 17.57 10.25
CA SER A 664 23.96 18.84 10.91
C SER A 664 25.26 19.35 11.55
N ALA A 665 25.22 20.57 12.11
CA ALA A 665 26.35 21.15 12.80
C ALA A 665 26.50 20.67 14.27
N ALA A 666 25.51 19.94 14.79
CA ALA A 666 25.42 19.52 16.18
C ALA A 666 26.24 18.26 16.49
#